data_AF-A0A364KUX3-F1
#
_entry.id   AF-A0A364KUX3-F1
#
_cell.length_a   1.000
_cell.length_b   1.000
_cell.length_c   1.000
_cell.angle_alpha   90.00
_cell.angle_beta   90.00
_cell.angle_gamma   90.00
#
_symmetry.space_group_name_H-M   'P 1'
#
loop_
_entity.id
_entity.type
_entity.pdbx_description
1 polymer ?
#
loop_
_entity_poly.entity_id
_entity_poly.type
_entity_poly.pdbx_seq_one_letter_code
_entity_poly.pdbx_strand_id
1 'polypeptide(L)'
;MPDLSPEECIARVVWAAHILSYLTKNRNHEELLDVNDHAKYDNNTDDSEECEMDYESEKTVILSGPRDSVRQKFLDCIAQLLSPWKGWDDVTATALREEEDRVEVNIARNDGFISDSQAVVCCNILEEYLAGNSGAETGTDENASLLTDSELKLLDYNCRRVDYWIDKIQNLRKTDQKLLDKTPQCSLGQESAFEVWTIMKDLILQYNPADEGAIKCRHLIVQQAYNCLNFERFRDLLSHAFGPQLGSKLWSMLNFIARPLVDCRLMRSLATRELQFQNCKLSLVPLKPKMTLDVKYVVGITEAWDRLGLGSTPESLLSSSQVFEMTCAKSSTLHAEMQLVLHCNDGSAPQPTLNYFGCSKKTCLLCEIFLSALPNPIVTRGRHGICYPAWAVPGPRSSTTQVAIESLEKNLVARIRGVVQDSMHGGQKHTAPNVMQSGIVSSFSQLTLQEWQQRQEEVRLFNEKQTAQRKEMLITRQYDKEDGVSWTEIAPFPFLGKDNPVKGVMRIEHNPVRSRNLGAGFAAYSPYKEGYCVCLIHREAYLIDGSITNRSVLASVAASCTSPTPHEYRGPMIALRGVHHEDYADITLADFRHLMDYLISYRNTHIKESVPDLHHRAPTTVRGVKICCDGEINIHGSNPFVAVDVTGANRVALGEGSISPISCCLGMPLMLWKDSGSEFFHNPPGLHNSTMVEDNENAAFLMMGTNPTRDDWGWVPASWNRDIGNVWAVRADGIDLSVDDVAMMCHFARHKLQRMFEDEMESELPNTESRQRVLDFITWENMTAYWDKVS
;
A
#
# COMPACT_ATOMS: atom_id res chain seq x y z
N MET A 1 -5.04 11.99 32.95
CA MET A 1 -4.40 10.79 33.55
C MET A 1 -3.02 11.23 34.01
N PRO A 2 -2.52 10.83 35.19
CA PRO A 2 -1.10 11.03 35.49
C PRO A 2 -0.26 10.34 34.40
N ASP A 3 0.84 10.97 33.97
CA ASP A 3 1.78 10.37 33.02
C ASP A 3 2.34 9.08 33.62
N LEU A 4 1.85 7.93 33.14
CA LEU A 4 2.35 6.62 33.52
C LEU A 4 3.81 6.49 33.06
N SER A 5 4.66 5.91 33.89
CA SER A 5 6.03 5.60 33.47
C SER A 5 6.03 4.63 32.28
N PRO A 6 6.97 4.74 31.32
CA PRO A 6 7.02 3.84 30.17
C PRO A 6 7.13 2.35 30.56
N GLU A 7 7.81 2.06 31.69
CA GLU A 7 7.90 0.71 32.24
C GLU A 7 6.56 0.18 32.76
N GLU A 8 5.71 1.06 33.28
CA GLU A 8 4.36 0.68 33.73
C GLU A 8 3.42 0.44 32.54
N CYS A 9 3.51 1.21 31.46
CA CYS A 9 2.77 0.93 30.22
C CYS A 9 3.10 -0.46 29.67
N ILE A 10 4.38 -0.84 29.67
CA ILE A 10 4.82 -2.19 29.28
C ILE A 10 4.20 -3.25 30.21
N ALA A 11 4.26 -3.03 31.52
CA ALA A 11 3.72 -3.97 32.50
C ALA A 11 2.22 -4.20 32.31
N ARG A 12 1.46 -3.13 32.05
CA ARG A 12 0.01 -3.18 31.80
C ARG A 12 -0.34 -4.03 30.59
N VAL A 13 0.42 -3.93 29.50
CA VAL A 13 0.25 -4.79 28.32
C VAL A 13 0.51 -6.26 28.67
N VAL A 14 1.59 -6.56 29.39
CA VAL A 14 1.93 -7.93 29.81
C VAL A 14 0.80 -8.51 30.68
N TRP A 15 0.34 -7.75 31.68
CA TRP A 15 -0.76 -8.18 32.54
C TRP A 15 -2.03 -8.46 31.73
N ALA A 16 -2.41 -7.53 30.85
CA ALA A 16 -3.61 -7.67 30.03
C ALA A 16 -3.52 -8.87 29.08
N ALA A 17 -2.36 -9.12 28.46
CA ALA A 17 -2.16 -10.27 27.58
C ALA A 17 -2.31 -11.61 28.32
N HIS A 18 -1.72 -11.74 29.52
CA HIS A 18 -1.86 -12.93 30.36
C HIS A 18 -3.31 -13.14 30.83
N ILE A 19 -3.97 -12.09 31.32
CA ILE A 19 -5.37 -12.15 31.76
C ILE A 19 -6.28 -12.57 30.60
N LEU A 20 -6.11 -11.96 29.42
CA LEU A 20 -6.90 -12.30 28.24
C LEU A 20 -6.66 -13.75 27.78
N SER A 21 -5.41 -14.22 27.80
CA SER A 21 -5.07 -15.62 27.50
C SER A 21 -5.75 -16.60 28.46
N TYR A 22 -5.82 -16.29 29.76
CA TYR A 22 -6.53 -17.13 30.74
C TYR A 22 -8.04 -17.15 30.52
N LEU A 23 -8.64 -16.00 30.24
CA LEU A 23 -10.08 -15.89 29.97
C LEU A 23 -10.49 -16.63 28.70
N THR A 24 -9.66 -16.57 27.66
CA THR A 24 -9.95 -17.19 26.36
C THR A 24 -9.42 -18.62 26.21
N LYS A 25 -8.58 -19.09 27.15
CA LYS A 25 -7.90 -20.40 27.09
C LYS A 25 -7.15 -20.60 25.77
N ASN A 26 -6.53 -19.55 25.26
CA ASN A 26 -5.83 -19.51 23.96
C ASN A 26 -6.71 -19.85 22.74
N ARG A 27 -8.03 -19.62 22.81
CA ARG A 27 -8.93 -19.76 21.65
C ARG A 27 -8.87 -18.54 20.74
N ASN A 28 -9.27 -18.74 19.48
CA ASN A 28 -9.43 -17.66 18.50
C ASN A 28 -10.55 -16.70 18.96
N HIS A 29 -10.26 -15.39 18.94
CA HIS A 29 -11.21 -14.36 19.36
C HIS A 29 -12.26 -14.01 18.29
N GLU A 30 -12.04 -14.33 17.01
CA GLU A 30 -13.04 -14.20 15.94
C GLU A 30 -14.11 -15.32 16.04
N GLU A 31 -13.73 -16.53 16.48
CA GLU A 31 -14.66 -17.67 16.65
C GLU A 31 -15.53 -17.59 17.92
N LEU A 32 -15.10 -16.83 18.94
CA LEU A 32 -15.89 -16.63 20.16
C LEU A 32 -17.17 -15.80 19.93
N LEU A 33 -17.27 -15.09 18.79
CA LEU A 33 -18.46 -14.31 18.41
C LEU A 33 -19.48 -15.13 17.59
N ASP A 34 -19.10 -16.31 17.07
CA ASP A 34 -19.90 -17.04 16.06
C ASP A 34 -20.24 -18.50 16.42
N VAL A 35 -20.46 -18.79 17.70
CA VAL A 35 -20.97 -20.12 18.08
C VAL A 35 -22.48 -20.18 17.79
N ASN A 36 -22.83 -20.79 16.66
CA ASN A 36 -24.04 -21.58 16.52
C ASN A 36 -23.79 -22.98 17.09
N ASP A 37 -24.77 -23.48 17.83
CA ASP A 37 -24.79 -24.77 18.50
C ASP A 37 -24.30 -25.92 17.64
N HIS A 38 -23.25 -26.62 18.09
CA HIS A 38 -23.21 -28.08 18.11
C HIS A 38 -22.21 -28.56 19.17
N ALA A 39 -22.76 -29.03 20.29
CA ALA A 39 -22.00 -29.59 21.39
C ALA A 39 -21.60 -31.07 21.14
N LYS A 40 -20.38 -31.38 21.61
CA LYS A 40 -19.82 -32.64 22.16
C LYS A 40 -18.81 -33.45 21.32
N TYR A 41 -17.74 -33.81 22.05
CA TYR A 41 -16.56 -34.64 21.76
C TYR A 41 -15.48 -33.92 20.92
N ASP A 42 -14.21 -33.83 21.32
CA ASP A 42 -13.39 -34.78 22.06
C ASP A 42 -12.27 -34.05 22.86
N ASN A 43 -11.90 -34.61 24.02
CA ASN A 43 -10.78 -34.15 24.84
C ASN A 43 -9.49 -34.74 24.26
N ASN A 44 -8.78 -33.99 23.43
CA ASN A 44 -7.33 -34.15 23.25
C ASN A 44 -6.70 -32.78 23.08
N THR A 45 -5.92 -32.40 24.09
CA THR A 45 -5.08 -31.21 24.12
C THR A 45 -3.90 -31.44 23.18
N ASP A 46 -4.03 -31.08 21.91
CA ASP A 46 -2.88 -30.70 21.07
C ASP A 46 -3.37 -29.95 19.82
N ASP A 47 -2.95 -28.69 19.69
CA ASP A 47 -3.06 -27.80 18.53
C ASP A 47 -4.43 -27.67 17.82
N SER A 48 -5.06 -26.51 17.98
CA SER A 48 -6.08 -26.02 17.04
C SER A 48 -5.47 -25.95 15.63
N GLU A 49 -5.69 -27.01 14.84
CA GLU A 49 -5.19 -27.15 13.48
C GLU A 49 -5.88 -26.13 12.56
N GLU A 50 -5.30 -24.93 12.43
CA GLU A 50 -5.70 -23.98 11.39
C GLU A 50 -5.44 -24.60 10.00
N CYS A 51 -6.51 -24.87 9.28
CA CYS A 51 -6.48 -25.31 7.90
C CYS A 51 -6.12 -24.11 7.00
N GLU A 52 -4.82 -23.77 6.90
CA GLU A 52 -4.30 -22.78 5.96
C GLU A 52 -4.41 -23.29 4.52
N MET A 53 -5.34 -22.75 3.72
CA MET A 53 -5.46 -23.05 2.29
C MET A 53 -5.24 -21.79 1.44
N ASP A 54 -3.99 -21.54 1.03
CA ASP A 54 -3.67 -20.38 0.18
C ASP A 54 -3.19 -20.76 -1.25
N TYR A 55 -2.74 -22.00 -1.51
CA TYR A 55 -1.87 -22.24 -2.69
C TYR A 55 -2.58 -22.50 -4.04
N GLU A 56 -3.76 -23.11 -4.08
CA GLU A 56 -4.38 -23.53 -5.35
C GLU A 56 -4.98 -22.36 -6.15
N SER A 57 -5.58 -21.37 -5.48
CA SER A 57 -6.19 -20.21 -6.18
C SER A 57 -5.20 -19.08 -6.45
N GLU A 58 -4.03 -19.09 -5.80
CA GLU A 58 -3.06 -17.99 -5.82
C GLU A 58 -2.01 -18.08 -6.94
N LYS A 59 -1.66 -19.28 -7.43
CA LYS A 59 -0.51 -19.47 -8.34
C LYS A 59 -0.65 -18.68 -9.66
N THR A 60 -1.86 -18.60 -10.23
CA THR A 60 -2.14 -17.86 -11.47
C THR A 60 -2.54 -16.40 -11.23
N VAL A 61 -3.17 -16.11 -10.08
CA VAL A 61 -3.62 -14.76 -9.69
C VAL A 61 -2.44 -13.88 -9.28
N ILE A 62 -1.43 -14.43 -8.60
CA ILE A 62 -0.26 -13.66 -8.15
C ILE A 62 0.71 -13.37 -9.30
N LEU A 63 0.89 -14.30 -10.24
CA LEU A 63 1.75 -14.08 -11.42
C LEU A 63 1.18 -13.04 -12.40
N SER A 64 -0.10 -12.69 -12.28
CA SER A 64 -0.75 -11.59 -13.03
C SER A 64 -1.16 -10.40 -12.14
N GLY A 65 -0.99 -10.50 -10.82
CA GLY A 65 -1.45 -9.52 -9.83
C GLY A 65 -0.60 -8.24 -9.76
N PRO A 66 -1.05 -7.20 -9.04
CA PRO A 66 -0.32 -5.95 -8.83
C PRO A 66 1.11 -6.14 -8.31
N ARG A 67 1.97 -5.15 -8.58
CA ARG A 67 3.40 -5.10 -8.16
C ARG A 67 3.58 -5.47 -6.68
N ASP A 68 2.70 -4.98 -5.80
CA ASP A 68 2.77 -5.19 -4.36
C ASP A 68 2.39 -6.61 -3.95
N SER A 69 1.38 -7.22 -4.57
CA SER A 69 1.00 -8.61 -4.25
C SER A 69 2.11 -9.62 -4.59
N VAL A 70 2.91 -9.33 -5.61
CA VAL A 70 4.07 -10.14 -5.97
C VAL A 70 5.14 -10.05 -4.88
N ARG A 71 5.42 -8.83 -4.38
CA ARG A 71 6.38 -8.59 -3.29
C ARG A 71 5.94 -9.24 -1.99
N GLN A 72 4.66 -9.11 -1.65
CA GLN A 72 4.06 -9.75 -0.48
C GLN A 72 4.28 -11.27 -0.52
N LYS A 73 3.93 -11.90 -1.64
CA LYS A 73 4.11 -13.35 -1.78
C LYS A 73 5.57 -13.77 -1.78
N PHE A 74 6.45 -12.98 -2.41
CA PHE A 74 7.90 -13.23 -2.41
C PHE A 74 8.45 -13.25 -0.97
N LEU A 75 8.07 -12.25 -0.16
CA LEU A 75 8.41 -12.18 1.26
C LEU A 75 7.86 -13.38 2.05
N ASP A 76 6.60 -13.76 1.83
CA ASP A 76 5.99 -14.92 2.50
C ASP A 76 6.73 -16.22 2.18
N CYS A 77 7.10 -16.46 0.92
CA CYS A 77 7.86 -17.65 0.54
C CYS A 77 9.23 -17.71 1.24
N ILE A 78 9.96 -16.58 1.31
CA ILE A 78 11.22 -16.51 2.06
C ILE A 78 10.99 -16.84 3.54
N ALA A 79 9.98 -16.21 4.17
CA ALA A 79 9.66 -16.45 5.57
C ALA A 79 9.32 -17.93 5.84
N GLN A 80 8.56 -18.57 4.94
CA GLN A 80 8.16 -19.97 5.06
C GLN A 80 9.34 -20.92 4.90
N LEU A 81 10.24 -20.69 3.94
CA LEU A 81 11.44 -21.50 3.73
C LEU A 81 12.47 -21.38 4.84
N LEU A 82 12.53 -20.22 5.50
CA LEU A 82 13.39 -19.95 6.65
C LEU A 82 12.71 -20.29 8.00
N SER A 83 11.68 -21.14 7.97
CA SER A 83 10.97 -21.68 9.14
C SER A 83 11.05 -23.22 9.17
N PRO A 84 12.26 -23.82 9.33
CA PRO A 84 12.51 -25.24 9.05
C PRO A 84 11.91 -26.21 10.06
N TRP A 85 11.28 -25.73 11.14
CA TRP A 85 10.62 -26.56 12.14
C TRP A 85 9.19 -26.10 12.42
N LYS A 86 8.37 -27.04 12.89
CA LYS A 86 7.08 -26.73 13.48
C LYS A 86 7.29 -26.34 14.94
N GLY A 87 7.01 -25.08 15.26
CA GLY A 87 7.11 -24.60 16.63
C GLY A 87 6.92 -23.10 16.70
N TRP A 88 6.91 -22.55 17.91
CA TRP A 88 6.88 -21.10 18.11
C TRP A 88 8.27 -20.47 17.89
N ASP A 89 9.36 -21.17 18.23
CA ASP A 89 10.73 -20.65 18.12
C ASP A 89 11.15 -20.35 16.67
N ASP A 90 10.67 -21.14 15.71
CA ASP A 90 11.02 -21.03 14.28
C ASP A 90 10.06 -20.15 13.48
N VAL A 91 9.19 -19.37 14.12
CA VAL A 91 8.35 -18.40 13.40
C VAL A 91 9.24 -17.28 12.85
N THR A 92 9.11 -17.03 11.55
CA THR A 92 9.99 -16.15 10.78
C THR A 92 9.16 -15.05 10.14
N ALA A 93 9.68 -13.82 10.15
CA ALA A 93 9.11 -12.67 9.48
C ALA A 93 10.16 -12.01 8.56
N THR A 94 9.71 -11.35 7.51
CA THR A 94 10.56 -10.72 6.48
C THR A 94 10.09 -9.32 6.14
N ALA A 95 11.01 -8.41 5.85
CA ALA A 95 10.73 -7.04 5.42
C ALA A 95 11.55 -6.69 4.16
N LEU A 96 10.88 -6.10 3.16
CA LEU A 96 11.49 -5.72 1.88
C LEU A 96 12.06 -4.31 1.94
N ARG A 97 13.26 -4.14 1.38
CA ARG A 97 13.82 -2.85 0.97
C ARG A 97 14.24 -2.92 -0.49
N GLU A 98 13.75 -1.98 -1.29
CA GLU A 98 14.19 -1.80 -2.66
C GLU A 98 15.26 -0.72 -2.74
N GLU A 99 16.35 -1.03 -3.43
CA GLU A 99 17.38 -0.10 -3.87
C GLU A 99 17.34 -0.01 -5.41
N GLU A 100 18.11 0.90 -6.00
CA GLU A 100 18.06 1.16 -7.46
C GLU A 100 18.30 -0.11 -8.29
N ASP A 101 19.29 -0.92 -7.90
CA ASP A 101 19.72 -2.11 -8.64
C ASP A 101 19.49 -3.45 -7.92
N ARG A 102 18.99 -3.43 -6.69
CA ARG A 102 18.88 -4.65 -5.87
C ARG A 102 17.74 -4.60 -4.86
N VAL A 103 17.38 -5.78 -4.38
CA VAL A 103 16.41 -5.95 -3.29
C VAL A 103 17.14 -6.48 -2.07
N GLU A 104 16.94 -5.85 -0.92
CA GLU A 104 17.37 -6.39 0.37
C GLU A 104 16.16 -6.87 1.18
N VAL A 105 16.25 -8.07 1.76
CA VAL A 105 15.21 -8.64 2.62
C VAL A 105 15.81 -8.85 4.02
N ASN A 106 15.28 -8.12 5.00
CA ASN A 106 15.62 -8.35 6.41
C ASN A 106 14.76 -9.49 6.94
N ILE A 107 15.36 -10.46 7.62
CA ILE A 107 14.69 -11.67 8.10
C ILE A 107 14.89 -11.77 9.61
N ALA A 108 13.81 -11.82 10.37
CA ALA A 108 13.84 -12.09 11.81
C ALA A 108 13.17 -13.42 12.12
N ARG A 109 13.62 -14.10 13.18
CA ARG A 109 13.03 -15.33 13.70
C ARG A 109 12.89 -15.26 15.22
N ASN A 110 11.89 -15.90 15.81
CA ASN A 110 11.62 -15.79 17.25
C ASN A 110 12.81 -16.18 18.15
N ASP A 111 13.61 -17.17 17.74
CA ASP A 111 14.84 -17.59 18.40
C ASP A 111 16.09 -16.78 17.97
N GLY A 112 15.94 -15.90 16.98
CA GLY A 112 16.99 -15.08 16.37
C GLY A 112 18.16 -15.88 15.80
N PHE A 113 17.90 -17.09 15.28
CA PHE A 113 18.87 -17.97 14.62
C PHE A 113 20.00 -18.49 15.53
N ILE A 114 19.89 -18.35 16.85
CA ILE A 114 20.97 -18.70 17.80
C ILE A 114 21.42 -20.16 17.66
N SER A 115 20.49 -21.06 17.35
CA SER A 115 20.76 -22.51 17.25
C SER A 115 20.98 -23.00 15.82
N ASP A 116 20.92 -22.12 14.82
CA ASP A 116 20.83 -22.50 13.41
C ASP A 116 21.97 -21.91 12.58
N SER A 117 23.13 -22.59 12.63
CA SER A 117 24.29 -22.27 11.81
C SER A 117 24.05 -22.48 10.30
N GLN A 118 22.99 -23.18 9.92
CA GLN A 118 22.66 -23.45 8.51
C GLN A 118 21.80 -22.34 7.90
N ALA A 119 21.20 -21.44 8.69
CA ALA A 119 20.37 -20.34 8.18
C ALA A 119 21.14 -19.44 7.19
N VAL A 120 22.40 -19.09 7.49
CA VAL A 120 23.25 -18.28 6.60
C VAL A 120 23.56 -19.02 5.30
N VAL A 121 23.86 -20.32 5.40
CA VAL A 121 24.11 -21.17 4.23
C VAL A 121 22.86 -21.26 3.35
N CYS A 122 21.69 -21.44 3.97
CA CYS A 122 20.40 -21.45 3.29
C CYS A 122 20.11 -20.11 2.59
N CYS A 123 20.40 -18.97 3.22
CA CYS A 123 20.28 -17.65 2.61
C CYS A 123 21.15 -17.54 1.35
N ASN A 124 22.42 -17.92 1.42
CA ASN A 124 23.32 -17.89 0.26
C ASN A 124 22.81 -18.78 -0.89
N ILE A 125 22.31 -19.99 -0.57
CA ILE A 125 21.71 -20.88 -1.57
C ILE A 125 20.49 -20.24 -2.22
N LEU A 126 19.64 -19.54 -1.45
CA LEU A 126 18.48 -18.82 -1.96
C LEU A 126 18.89 -17.66 -2.87
N GLU A 127 19.88 -16.86 -2.48
CA GLU A 127 20.41 -15.77 -3.31
C GLU A 127 20.96 -16.31 -4.64
N GLU A 128 21.78 -17.35 -4.61
CA GLU A 128 22.31 -18.02 -5.80
C GLU A 128 21.19 -18.60 -6.69
N TYR A 129 20.18 -19.20 -6.07
CA TYR A 129 19.02 -19.76 -6.76
C TYR A 129 18.19 -18.70 -7.49
N LEU A 130 18.06 -17.50 -6.92
CA LEU A 130 17.36 -16.38 -7.53
C LEU A 130 18.17 -15.75 -8.67
N ALA A 131 19.49 -15.61 -8.49
CA ALA A 131 20.42 -15.03 -9.47
C ALA A 131 20.64 -15.91 -10.72
N GLY A 132 20.57 -17.24 -10.57
CA GLY A 132 20.81 -18.21 -11.65
C GLY A 132 19.82 -18.20 -12.82
N ASN A 133 18.81 -17.30 -12.83
CA ASN A 133 17.79 -17.20 -13.87
C ASN A 133 18.21 -16.37 -15.10
N SER A 134 19.45 -15.87 -15.14
CA SER A 134 19.94 -14.97 -16.21
C SER A 134 20.37 -15.66 -17.51
N GLY A 135 20.18 -16.98 -17.67
CA GLY A 135 20.73 -17.73 -18.82
C GLY A 135 19.94 -18.92 -19.39
N ALA A 136 18.68 -19.16 -18.99
CA ALA A 136 17.89 -20.26 -19.56
C ALA A 136 17.08 -19.82 -20.79
N GLU A 137 17.77 -19.57 -21.91
CA GLU A 137 17.14 -19.59 -23.23
C GLU A 137 16.73 -21.03 -23.59
N THR A 138 15.47 -21.20 -24.02
CA THR A 138 15.03 -22.31 -24.90
C THR A 138 15.40 -23.73 -24.45
N GLY A 139 14.76 -24.23 -23.40
CA GLY A 139 14.69 -25.67 -23.11
C GLY A 139 13.24 -26.12 -23.17
N THR A 140 12.94 -27.10 -24.03
CA THR A 140 11.67 -27.83 -24.05
C THR A 140 11.29 -28.32 -22.64
N ASP A 141 9.98 -28.29 -22.34
CA ASP A 141 9.29 -28.62 -21.07
C ASP A 141 9.67 -29.94 -20.35
N GLU A 142 10.62 -30.71 -20.86
CA GLU A 142 11.03 -32.02 -20.31
C GLU A 142 11.84 -31.91 -18.99
N ASN A 143 12.53 -30.79 -18.77
CA ASN A 143 13.37 -30.58 -17.56
C ASN A 143 12.61 -30.03 -16.33
N ALA A 144 11.33 -29.67 -16.46
CA ALA A 144 10.53 -29.13 -15.33
C ALA A 144 10.25 -30.19 -14.23
N SER A 145 10.46 -31.48 -14.54
CA SER A 145 10.15 -32.59 -13.64
C SER A 145 11.22 -32.85 -12.58
N LEU A 146 12.51 -32.55 -12.85
CA LEU A 146 13.63 -32.90 -11.96
C LEU A 146 13.94 -31.81 -10.93
N LEU A 147 14.45 -32.22 -9.77
CA LEU A 147 14.91 -31.31 -8.71
C LEU A 147 16.34 -30.82 -9.02
N THR A 148 16.55 -29.52 -8.90
CA THR A 148 17.87 -28.89 -8.99
C THR A 148 18.67 -29.07 -7.69
N ASP A 149 20.00 -29.00 -7.76
CA ASP A 149 20.88 -29.12 -6.57
C ASP A 149 20.53 -28.10 -5.47
N SER A 150 20.17 -26.88 -5.85
CA SER A 150 19.72 -25.85 -4.91
C SER A 150 18.38 -26.21 -4.27
N GLU A 151 17.42 -26.72 -5.05
CA GLU A 151 16.15 -27.22 -4.49
C GLU A 151 16.41 -28.34 -3.47
N LEU A 152 17.28 -29.31 -3.78
CA LEU A 152 17.62 -30.40 -2.85
C LEU A 152 18.19 -29.88 -1.52
N LYS A 153 19.12 -28.93 -1.56
CA LYS A 153 19.68 -28.33 -0.34
C LYS A 153 18.63 -27.56 0.49
N LEU A 154 17.69 -26.88 -0.17
CA LEU A 154 16.58 -26.17 0.50
C LEU A 154 15.58 -27.15 1.11
N LEU A 155 15.34 -28.30 0.47
CA LEU A 155 14.57 -29.41 1.05
C LEU A 155 15.27 -30.01 2.27
N ASP A 156 16.60 -30.15 2.22
CA ASP A 156 17.39 -30.66 3.35
C ASP A 156 17.35 -29.69 4.54
N TYR A 157 17.39 -28.38 4.30
CA TYR A 157 17.20 -27.37 5.35
C TYR A 157 15.81 -27.50 6.01
N ASN A 158 14.77 -27.76 5.22
CA ASN A 158 13.38 -27.92 5.70
C ASN A 158 13.02 -29.35 6.16
N CYS A 159 14.01 -30.25 6.29
CA CYS A 159 13.76 -31.68 6.50
C CYS A 159 12.89 -31.98 7.72
N ARG A 160 13.12 -31.30 8.85
CA ARG A 160 12.40 -31.55 10.11
C ARG A 160 10.93 -31.19 10.03
N ARG A 161 10.59 -30.09 9.33
CA ARG A 161 9.20 -29.71 9.08
C ARG A 161 8.51 -30.72 8.16
N VAL A 162 9.20 -31.18 7.12
CA VAL A 162 8.67 -32.22 6.23
C VAL A 162 8.41 -33.52 7.01
N ASP A 163 9.39 -33.95 7.80
CA ASP A 163 9.32 -35.18 8.62
C ASP A 163 8.15 -35.12 9.62
N TYR A 164 7.93 -33.97 10.26
CA TYR A 164 6.79 -33.76 11.15
C TYR A 164 5.45 -34.03 10.46
N TRP A 165 5.26 -33.53 9.23
CA TRP A 165 4.00 -33.73 8.50
C TRP A 165 3.87 -35.14 7.95
N ILE A 166 4.96 -35.78 7.55
CA ILE A 166 4.95 -37.21 7.19
C ILE A 166 4.55 -38.06 8.39
N ASP A 167 5.13 -37.82 9.57
CA ASP A 167 4.78 -38.52 10.81
C ASP A 167 3.31 -38.28 11.20
N LYS A 168 2.79 -37.05 11.04
CA LYS A 168 1.37 -36.75 11.27
C LYS A 168 0.45 -37.56 10.34
N ILE A 169 0.78 -37.70 9.05
CA ILE A 169 0.01 -38.56 8.13
C ILE A 169 0.11 -40.04 8.54
N GLN A 170 1.30 -40.50 8.91
CA GLN A 170 1.51 -41.88 9.37
C GLN A 170 0.77 -42.17 10.69
N ASN A 171 0.64 -41.20 11.59
CA ASN A 171 -0.09 -41.35 12.85
C ASN A 171 -1.62 -41.31 12.66
N LEU A 172 -2.14 -40.52 11.71
CA LEU A 172 -3.56 -40.60 11.31
C LEU A 172 -3.97 -42.03 10.92
N ARG A 173 -3.07 -42.78 10.28
CA ARG A 173 -3.29 -44.20 9.95
C ARG A 173 -3.41 -45.09 11.18
N LYS A 174 -2.59 -44.87 12.22
CA LYS A 174 -2.61 -45.70 13.44
C LYS A 174 -3.93 -45.55 14.19
N THR A 175 -4.54 -44.37 14.12
CA THR A 175 -5.83 -44.08 14.74
C THR A 175 -7.00 -44.64 13.93
N ASP A 176 -6.87 -44.75 12.60
CA ASP A 176 -7.87 -45.38 11.72
C ASP A 176 -7.20 -46.40 10.78
N GLN A 177 -7.08 -47.64 11.25
CA GLN A 177 -6.36 -48.73 10.57
C GLN A 177 -6.86 -48.99 9.13
N LYS A 178 -8.07 -48.54 8.76
CA LYS A 178 -8.68 -48.72 7.43
C LYS A 178 -8.49 -47.51 6.50
N LEU A 179 -7.78 -46.47 6.92
CA LEU A 179 -7.74 -45.19 6.22
C LEU A 179 -6.98 -45.24 4.90
N LEU A 180 -5.69 -45.62 4.92
CA LEU A 180 -4.86 -45.69 3.70
C LEU A 180 -4.98 -47.03 2.95
N ASP A 181 -5.67 -48.00 3.55
CA ASP A 181 -5.93 -49.32 2.93
C ASP A 181 -7.18 -49.28 2.02
N LYS A 182 -8.05 -48.26 2.19
CA LYS A 182 -9.13 -47.95 1.23
C LYS A 182 -8.50 -47.45 -0.06
N THR A 183 -8.41 -48.33 -1.04
CA THR A 183 -8.05 -47.95 -2.39
C THR A 183 -9.23 -47.17 -2.99
N PRO A 184 -9.06 -45.90 -3.40
CA PRO A 184 -10.13 -45.18 -4.10
C PRO A 184 -10.63 -46.04 -5.27
N GLN A 185 -11.95 -46.21 -5.43
CA GLN A 185 -12.45 -46.85 -6.64
C GLN A 185 -12.15 -45.90 -7.82
N CYS A 186 -11.29 -46.34 -8.74
CA CYS A 186 -10.92 -45.54 -9.92
C CYS A 186 -12.18 -45.30 -10.75
N SER A 187 -12.67 -44.07 -10.77
CA SER A 187 -13.74 -43.66 -11.67
C SER A 187 -13.17 -43.28 -13.04
N LEU A 188 -13.96 -43.46 -14.10
CA LEU A 188 -13.54 -43.19 -15.48
C LEU A 188 -13.08 -41.72 -15.61
N GLY A 189 -11.82 -41.50 -16.00
CA GLY A 189 -11.21 -40.16 -16.11
C GLY A 189 -10.39 -39.67 -14.90
N GLN A 190 -10.16 -40.51 -13.87
CA GLN A 190 -9.31 -40.19 -12.70
C GLN A 190 -8.05 -41.09 -12.60
N GLU A 191 -7.69 -41.80 -13.67
CA GLU A 191 -6.62 -42.82 -13.68
C GLU A 191 -5.26 -42.24 -13.28
N SER A 192 -4.88 -41.08 -13.83
CA SER A 192 -3.60 -40.43 -13.50
C SER A 192 -3.57 -39.82 -12.10
N ALA A 193 -4.68 -39.26 -11.60
CA ALA A 193 -4.77 -38.78 -10.20
C ALA A 193 -4.59 -39.94 -9.21
N PHE A 194 -5.18 -41.09 -9.54
CA PHE A 194 -5.10 -42.31 -8.75
C PHE A 194 -3.68 -42.89 -8.75
N GLU A 195 -3.00 -42.90 -9.89
CA GLU A 195 -1.59 -43.29 -10.00
C GLU A 195 -0.69 -42.38 -9.15
N VAL A 196 -0.86 -41.05 -9.26
CA VAL A 196 -0.12 -40.05 -8.49
C VAL A 196 -0.32 -40.24 -6.97
N TRP A 197 -1.57 -40.49 -6.54
CA TRP A 197 -1.86 -40.79 -5.14
C TRP A 197 -1.24 -42.12 -4.68
N THR A 198 -1.27 -43.15 -5.51
CA THR A 198 -0.74 -44.48 -5.17
C THR A 198 0.76 -44.40 -4.91
N ILE A 199 1.50 -43.72 -5.78
CA ILE A 199 2.94 -43.46 -5.59
C ILE A 199 3.18 -42.66 -4.30
N MET A 200 2.41 -41.58 -4.08
CA MET A 200 2.55 -40.75 -2.88
C MET A 200 2.32 -41.57 -1.60
N LYS A 201 1.26 -42.36 -1.58
CA LYS A 201 0.92 -43.25 -0.47
C LYS A 201 2.06 -44.22 -0.19
N ASP A 202 2.57 -44.91 -1.20
CA ASP A 202 3.61 -45.91 -1.03
C ASP A 202 4.91 -45.29 -0.49
N LEU A 203 5.28 -44.10 -0.98
CA LEU A 203 6.43 -43.36 -0.47
C LEU A 203 6.26 -42.95 1.00
N ILE A 204 5.09 -42.41 1.39
CA ILE A 204 4.80 -42.08 2.79
C ILE A 204 4.86 -43.32 3.68
N LEU A 205 4.34 -44.46 3.21
CA LEU A 205 4.31 -45.70 3.99
C LEU A 205 5.68 -46.33 4.18
N GLN A 206 6.58 -46.17 3.21
CA GLN A 206 7.95 -46.70 3.26
C GLN A 206 8.93 -45.75 3.97
N TYR A 207 8.51 -44.52 4.27
CA TYR A 207 9.39 -43.53 4.88
C TYR A 207 9.71 -43.86 6.34
N ASN A 208 10.99 -43.99 6.64
CA ASN A 208 11.52 -44.03 7.99
C ASN A 208 12.72 -43.07 8.10
N PRO A 209 12.66 -42.04 8.98
CA PRO A 209 13.73 -41.06 9.12
C PRO A 209 15.05 -41.65 9.63
N ALA A 210 15.04 -42.87 10.20
CA ALA A 210 16.25 -43.55 10.68
C ALA A 210 17.00 -44.32 9.57
N ASP A 211 16.44 -44.45 8.38
CA ASP A 211 17.03 -45.23 7.29
C ASP A 211 18.14 -44.43 6.56
N GLU A 212 19.18 -45.12 6.09
CA GLU A 212 20.28 -44.53 5.32
C GLU A 212 19.80 -43.85 4.02
N GLY A 213 18.67 -44.31 3.48
CA GLY A 213 18.00 -43.74 2.29
C GLY A 213 17.01 -42.62 2.57
N ALA A 214 16.82 -42.20 3.83
CA ALA A 214 15.75 -41.27 4.24
C ALA A 214 15.81 -39.93 3.49
N ILE A 215 17.01 -39.39 3.23
CA ILE A 215 17.18 -38.12 2.51
C ILE A 215 16.58 -38.20 1.10
N LYS A 216 16.97 -39.22 0.32
CA LYS A 216 16.46 -39.43 -1.04
C LYS A 216 14.96 -39.70 -1.04
N CYS A 217 14.48 -40.50 -0.08
CA CYS A 217 13.06 -40.78 0.07
C CYS A 217 12.26 -39.50 0.37
N ARG A 218 12.78 -38.62 1.24
CA ARG A 218 12.18 -37.31 1.53
C ARG A 218 12.07 -36.44 0.28
N HIS A 219 13.12 -36.36 -0.52
CA HIS A 219 13.09 -35.60 -1.78
C HIS A 219 11.99 -36.10 -2.72
N LEU A 220 11.88 -37.43 -2.87
CA LEU A 220 10.82 -38.06 -3.67
C LEU A 220 9.43 -37.79 -3.11
N ILE A 221 9.25 -37.82 -1.78
CA ILE A 221 7.97 -37.52 -1.11
C ILE A 221 7.57 -36.07 -1.37
N VAL A 222 8.48 -35.10 -1.22
CA VAL A 222 8.18 -33.69 -1.47
C VAL A 222 7.85 -33.43 -2.94
N GLN A 223 8.62 -34.01 -3.86
CA GLN A 223 8.38 -33.91 -5.29
C GLN A 223 7.01 -34.52 -5.66
N GLN A 224 6.69 -35.69 -5.11
CA GLN A 224 5.41 -36.33 -5.39
C GLN A 224 4.24 -35.57 -4.76
N ALA A 225 4.41 -35.00 -3.56
CA ALA A 225 3.42 -34.10 -2.97
C ALA A 225 3.17 -32.89 -3.87
N TYR A 226 4.23 -32.28 -4.42
CA TYR A 226 4.11 -31.19 -5.39
C TYR A 226 3.35 -31.63 -6.65
N ASN A 227 3.62 -32.82 -7.17
CA ASN A 227 2.89 -33.36 -8.33
C ASN A 227 1.40 -33.55 -8.01
N CYS A 228 1.06 -34.08 -6.82
CA CYS A 228 -0.33 -34.20 -6.35
C CYS A 228 -1.07 -32.84 -6.39
N LEU A 229 -0.41 -31.76 -5.96
CA LEU A 229 -1.02 -30.42 -5.91
C LEU A 229 -1.22 -29.78 -7.30
N ASN A 230 -0.44 -30.16 -8.30
CA ASN A 230 -0.61 -29.65 -9.67
C ASN A 230 -1.55 -30.50 -10.51
N PHE A 231 -2.03 -31.64 -9.99
CA PHE A 231 -2.94 -32.51 -10.71
C PHE A 231 -4.39 -32.05 -10.55
N GLU A 232 -5.06 -31.74 -11.67
CA GLU A 232 -6.44 -31.29 -11.69
C GLU A 232 -7.36 -32.33 -11.01
N ARG A 233 -8.26 -31.88 -10.12
CA ARG A 233 -9.20 -32.74 -9.36
C ARG A 233 -8.59 -33.66 -8.32
N PHE A 234 -7.30 -33.52 -7.96
CA PHE A 234 -6.71 -34.33 -6.89
C PHE A 234 -7.38 -34.07 -5.52
N ARG A 235 -7.73 -32.82 -5.23
CA ARG A 235 -8.48 -32.46 -4.02
C ARG A 235 -9.87 -33.12 -3.97
N ASP A 236 -10.54 -33.19 -5.12
CA ASP A 236 -11.81 -33.91 -5.25
C ASP A 236 -11.60 -35.40 -5.01
N LEU A 237 -10.55 -36.00 -5.57
CA LEU A 237 -10.20 -37.40 -5.36
C LEU A 237 -10.02 -37.73 -3.86
N LEU A 238 -9.27 -36.90 -3.12
CA LEU A 238 -9.13 -37.07 -1.66
C LEU A 238 -10.48 -36.95 -0.94
N SER A 239 -11.29 -35.97 -1.30
CA SER A 239 -12.60 -35.74 -0.69
C SER A 239 -13.58 -36.90 -0.96
N HIS A 240 -13.54 -37.48 -2.16
CA HIS A 240 -14.35 -38.65 -2.51
C HIS A 240 -13.85 -39.93 -1.82
N ALA A 241 -12.53 -40.12 -1.73
CA ALA A 241 -11.94 -41.31 -1.15
C ALA A 241 -12.06 -41.37 0.38
N PHE A 242 -11.89 -40.22 1.06
CA PHE A 242 -11.76 -40.15 2.51
C PHE A 242 -12.90 -39.36 3.20
N GLY A 243 -13.82 -38.79 2.42
CA GLY A 243 -14.83 -37.87 2.92
C GLY A 243 -14.31 -36.43 3.04
N PRO A 244 -15.20 -35.43 3.16
CA PRO A 244 -14.83 -34.00 3.06
C PRO A 244 -13.89 -33.54 4.18
N GLN A 245 -14.14 -33.94 5.43
CA GLN A 245 -13.34 -33.51 6.58
C GLN A 245 -11.90 -34.06 6.51
N LEU A 246 -11.79 -35.37 6.34
CA LEU A 246 -10.50 -36.05 6.32
C LEU A 246 -9.74 -35.83 5.01
N GLY A 247 -10.44 -35.79 3.87
CA GLY A 247 -9.86 -35.42 2.58
C GLY A 247 -9.26 -34.02 2.62
N SER A 248 -9.95 -33.05 3.23
CA SER A 248 -9.42 -31.69 3.45
C SER A 248 -8.21 -31.68 4.40
N LYS A 249 -8.22 -32.51 5.45
CA LYS A 249 -7.08 -32.64 6.38
C LYS A 249 -5.85 -33.23 5.70
N LEU A 250 -6.00 -34.31 4.94
CA LEU A 250 -4.92 -34.91 4.15
C LEU A 250 -4.40 -33.95 3.08
N TRP A 251 -5.29 -33.26 2.38
CA TRP A 251 -4.94 -32.22 1.42
C TRP A 251 -4.07 -31.13 2.06
N SER A 252 -4.45 -30.65 3.25
CA SER A 252 -3.67 -29.66 4.01
C SER A 252 -2.28 -30.19 4.38
N MET A 253 -2.18 -31.41 4.89
CA MET A 253 -0.88 -32.03 5.23
C MET A 253 0.02 -32.20 4.01
N LEU A 254 -0.51 -32.61 2.87
CA LEU A 254 0.23 -32.70 1.60
C LEU A 254 0.70 -31.33 1.13
N ASN A 255 -0.11 -30.28 1.30
CA ASN A 255 0.32 -28.91 1.03
C ASN A 255 1.53 -28.51 1.88
N PHE A 256 1.54 -28.85 3.18
CA PHE A 256 2.69 -28.57 4.02
C PHE A 256 3.94 -29.37 3.65
N ILE A 257 3.79 -30.62 3.20
CA ILE A 257 4.91 -31.44 2.71
C ILE A 257 5.50 -30.85 1.42
N ALA A 258 4.65 -30.45 0.48
CA ALA A 258 5.08 -29.87 -0.80
C ALA A 258 5.62 -28.43 -0.66
N ARG A 259 5.26 -27.72 0.41
CA ARG A 259 5.49 -26.28 0.59
C ARG A 259 6.91 -25.82 0.26
N PRO A 260 7.99 -26.45 0.75
CA PRO A 260 9.34 -25.99 0.43
C PRO A 260 9.62 -25.96 -1.08
N LEU A 261 9.16 -26.97 -1.83
CA LEU A 261 9.33 -27.00 -3.28
C LEU A 261 8.39 -26.02 -4.01
N VAL A 262 7.16 -25.86 -3.52
CA VAL A 262 6.20 -24.86 -4.02
C VAL A 262 6.80 -23.46 -3.90
N ASP A 263 7.29 -23.09 -2.73
CA ASP A 263 7.85 -21.77 -2.47
C ASP A 263 9.11 -21.50 -3.29
N CYS A 264 10.02 -22.48 -3.40
CA CYS A 264 11.21 -22.35 -4.26
C CYS A 264 10.82 -22.04 -5.71
N ARG A 265 9.97 -22.87 -6.30
CA ARG A 265 9.59 -22.73 -7.71
C ARG A 265 8.73 -21.48 -7.95
N LEU A 266 7.92 -21.08 -6.96
CA LEU A 266 7.17 -19.84 -7.02
C LEU A 266 8.09 -18.63 -6.99
N MET A 267 9.06 -18.56 -6.07
CA MET A 267 10.04 -17.47 -6.02
C MET A 267 10.85 -17.38 -7.32
N ARG A 268 11.25 -18.50 -7.92
CA ARG A 268 11.88 -18.51 -9.25
C ARG A 268 11.00 -17.85 -10.31
N SER A 269 9.70 -18.18 -10.30
CA SER A 269 8.72 -17.59 -11.21
C SER A 269 8.55 -16.08 -10.96
N LEU A 270 8.52 -15.65 -9.69
CA LEU A 270 8.44 -14.24 -9.31
C LEU A 270 9.71 -13.48 -9.71
N ALA A 271 10.90 -14.07 -9.60
CA ALA A 271 12.17 -13.46 -10.00
C ALA A 271 12.37 -13.40 -11.52
N THR A 272 11.73 -14.31 -12.26
CA THR A 272 11.66 -14.21 -13.73
C THR A 272 10.77 -13.03 -14.16
N ARG A 273 9.72 -12.75 -13.38
CA ARG A 273 8.81 -11.64 -13.62
C ARG A 273 9.39 -10.28 -13.20
N GLU A 274 10.02 -10.20 -12.03
CA GLU A 274 10.60 -8.97 -11.48
C GLU A 274 12.13 -9.15 -11.39
N LEU A 275 12.86 -8.63 -12.38
CA LEU A 275 14.32 -8.81 -12.51
C LEU A 275 15.10 -8.36 -11.27
N GLN A 276 14.58 -7.39 -10.50
CA GLN A 276 15.20 -6.93 -9.26
C GLN A 276 15.34 -8.03 -8.19
N PHE A 277 14.46 -9.04 -8.18
CA PHE A 277 14.58 -10.18 -7.27
C PHE A 277 15.71 -11.14 -7.64
N GLN A 278 16.26 -11.06 -8.85
CA GLN A 278 17.47 -11.82 -9.21
C GLN A 278 18.72 -11.26 -8.53
N ASN A 279 18.69 -9.98 -8.16
CA ASN A 279 19.69 -9.33 -7.33
C ASN A 279 19.15 -9.12 -5.91
N CYS A 280 18.74 -10.21 -5.27
CA CYS A 280 18.21 -10.20 -3.91
C CYS A 280 19.32 -10.52 -2.90
N LYS A 281 19.37 -9.77 -1.80
CA LYS A 281 20.25 -9.98 -0.66
C LYS A 281 19.44 -10.22 0.61
N LEU A 282 19.76 -11.27 1.34
CA LEU A 282 19.06 -11.74 2.53
C LEU A 282 19.91 -11.42 3.77
N SER A 283 19.34 -10.65 4.69
CA SER A 283 20.03 -10.21 5.91
C SER A 283 19.32 -10.72 7.16
N LEU A 284 20.00 -11.57 7.93
CA LEU A 284 19.47 -12.08 9.19
C LEU A 284 19.55 -11.00 10.27
N VAL A 285 18.42 -10.73 10.91
CA VAL A 285 18.31 -9.78 12.02
C VAL A 285 18.71 -10.47 13.32
N PRO A 286 19.67 -9.92 14.08
CA PRO A 286 20.13 -10.52 15.33
C PRO A 286 19.05 -10.46 16.41
N LEU A 287 19.04 -11.48 17.29
CA LEU A 287 18.09 -11.54 18.40
C LEU A 287 18.19 -10.28 19.28
N LYS A 288 17.05 -9.64 19.48
CA LYS A 288 16.93 -8.53 20.44
C LYS A 288 16.87 -9.08 21.88
N PRO A 289 17.41 -8.37 22.89
CA PRO A 289 17.42 -8.84 24.27
C PRO A 289 16.03 -9.23 24.77
N LYS A 290 15.97 -10.29 25.58
CA LYS A 290 14.72 -10.69 26.25
C LYS A 290 14.24 -9.59 27.18
N MET A 291 12.93 -9.43 27.26
CA MET A 291 12.29 -8.50 28.18
C MET A 291 11.90 -9.24 29.47
N THR A 292 12.23 -8.63 30.60
CA THR A 292 11.76 -9.05 31.92
C THR A 292 11.13 -7.84 32.60
N LEU A 293 9.98 -8.02 33.24
CA LEU A 293 9.39 -6.95 34.04
C LEU A 293 10.26 -6.65 35.25
N ASP A 294 10.34 -5.37 35.63
CA ASP A 294 10.92 -4.97 36.91
C ASP A 294 10.14 -5.65 38.05
N VAL A 295 10.85 -6.09 39.08
CA VAL A 295 10.29 -6.76 40.27
C VAL A 295 9.12 -5.97 40.86
N LYS A 296 9.14 -4.64 40.82
CA LYS A 296 8.03 -3.79 41.32
C LYS A 296 6.73 -3.91 40.52
N TYR A 297 6.79 -4.40 39.28
CA TYR A 297 5.65 -4.62 38.39
C TYR A 297 5.27 -6.10 38.26
N VAL A 298 5.98 -7.01 38.94
CA VAL A 298 5.55 -8.40 39.12
C VAL A 298 4.56 -8.44 40.28
N VAL A 299 3.28 -8.23 39.97
CA VAL A 299 2.19 -8.14 40.95
C VAL A 299 1.18 -9.27 40.76
N GLY A 300 0.39 -9.54 41.81
CA GLY A 300 -0.70 -10.50 41.76
C GLY A 300 -1.82 -10.10 40.79
N ILE A 301 -2.59 -11.09 40.34
CA ILE A 301 -3.64 -10.87 39.31
C ILE A 301 -4.70 -9.85 39.75
N THR A 302 -5.03 -9.80 41.05
CA THR A 302 -5.99 -8.83 41.61
C THR A 302 -5.47 -7.40 41.55
N GLU A 303 -4.18 -7.20 41.89
CA GLU A 303 -3.53 -5.89 41.82
C GLU A 303 -3.40 -5.43 40.37
N ALA A 304 -2.99 -6.34 39.47
CA ALA A 304 -2.95 -6.05 38.04
C ALA A 304 -4.32 -5.67 37.48
N TRP A 305 -5.38 -6.37 37.90
CA TRP A 305 -6.75 -6.10 37.51
C TRP A 305 -7.24 -4.71 37.93
N ASP A 306 -6.96 -4.33 39.19
CA ASP A 306 -7.30 -3.02 39.73
C ASP A 306 -6.55 -1.91 38.97
N ARG A 307 -5.24 -2.08 38.77
CA ARG A 307 -4.43 -1.12 38.01
C ARG A 307 -4.91 -0.97 36.57
N LEU A 308 -5.37 -2.04 35.92
CA LEU A 308 -5.98 -1.98 34.58
C LEU A 308 -7.35 -1.27 34.56
N GLY A 309 -7.91 -0.90 35.71
CA GLY A 309 -9.18 -0.20 35.84
C GLY A 309 -10.38 -1.07 35.45
N LEU A 310 -10.28 -2.37 35.69
CA LEU A 310 -11.29 -3.37 35.29
C LEU A 310 -12.38 -3.61 36.35
N GLY A 311 -12.32 -2.93 37.51
CA GLY A 311 -13.30 -3.06 38.59
C GLY A 311 -13.06 -4.31 39.44
N SER A 312 -14.11 -5.07 39.79
CA SER A 312 -13.98 -6.28 40.62
C SER A 312 -13.45 -7.47 39.83
N THR A 313 -12.45 -8.17 40.37
CA THR A 313 -11.86 -9.37 39.74
C THR A 313 -12.82 -10.57 39.77
N PRO A 314 -13.08 -11.25 38.64
CA PRO A 314 -13.90 -12.46 38.59
C PRO A 314 -13.31 -13.61 39.43
N GLU A 315 -14.16 -14.36 40.13
CA GLU A 315 -13.74 -15.51 40.94
C GLU A 315 -13.01 -16.58 40.11
N SER A 316 -13.39 -16.75 38.83
CA SER A 316 -12.76 -17.71 37.91
C SER A 316 -11.26 -17.46 37.73
N LEU A 317 -10.81 -16.21 37.78
CA LEU A 317 -9.41 -15.82 37.59
C LEU A 317 -8.57 -15.91 38.87
N LEU A 318 -9.20 -15.88 40.05
CA LEU A 318 -8.49 -15.98 41.33
C LEU A 318 -7.75 -17.32 41.48
N SER A 319 -8.29 -18.38 40.86
CA SER A 319 -7.64 -19.69 40.78
C SER A 319 -6.27 -19.68 40.09
N SER A 320 -5.99 -18.67 39.27
CA SER A 320 -4.75 -18.53 38.49
C SER A 320 -3.73 -17.56 39.11
N SER A 321 -4.02 -16.99 40.30
CA SER A 321 -3.21 -15.91 40.90
C SER A 321 -1.75 -16.30 41.11
N GLN A 322 -1.48 -17.51 41.60
CA GLN A 322 -0.10 -17.96 41.87
C GLN A 322 0.68 -18.23 40.58
N VAL A 323 0.01 -18.65 39.51
CA VAL A 323 0.63 -18.89 38.19
C VAL A 323 0.87 -17.56 37.46
N PHE A 324 0.00 -16.57 37.66
CA PHE A 324 0.11 -15.26 37.03
C PHE A 324 1.42 -14.54 37.39
N GLU A 325 1.74 -14.42 38.68
CA GLU A 325 2.98 -13.78 39.14
C GLU A 325 4.22 -14.47 38.56
N MET A 326 4.26 -15.80 38.66
CA MET A 326 5.38 -16.58 38.11
C MET A 326 5.51 -16.44 36.60
N THR A 327 4.41 -16.31 35.87
CA THR A 327 4.44 -16.17 34.40
C THR A 327 4.83 -14.75 33.97
N CYS A 328 4.35 -13.71 34.66
CA CYS A 328 4.77 -12.33 34.44
C CYS A 328 6.26 -12.09 34.77
N ALA A 329 6.81 -12.85 35.72
CA ALA A 329 8.23 -12.79 36.08
C ALA A 329 9.17 -13.44 35.04
N LYS A 330 8.65 -14.24 34.10
CA LYS A 330 9.48 -14.93 33.09
C LYS A 330 9.96 -13.95 32.03
N SER A 331 11.21 -14.15 31.61
CA SER A 331 11.75 -13.42 30.46
C SER A 331 11.04 -13.86 29.17
N SER A 332 10.51 -12.91 28.40
CA SER A 332 9.88 -13.18 27.10
C SER A 332 10.78 -12.69 25.96
N THR A 333 10.75 -13.38 24.82
CA THR A 333 11.40 -12.90 23.59
C THR A 333 10.40 -12.10 22.76
N LEU A 334 10.93 -11.22 21.92
CA LEU A 334 10.16 -10.52 20.91
C LEU A 334 9.80 -11.51 19.80
N HIS A 335 8.55 -11.47 19.36
CA HIS A 335 8.17 -12.18 18.13
C HIS A 335 8.91 -11.58 16.92
N ALA A 336 9.08 -12.36 15.87
CA ALA A 336 9.85 -12.01 14.69
C ALA A 336 9.39 -10.68 14.07
N GLU A 337 8.08 -10.43 14.02
CA GLU A 337 7.52 -9.16 13.54
C GLU A 337 7.98 -7.98 14.39
N MET A 338 8.00 -8.13 15.71
CA MET A 338 8.42 -7.08 16.64
C MET A 338 9.94 -6.84 16.58
N GLN A 339 10.72 -7.88 16.32
CA GLN A 339 12.15 -7.75 16.08
C GLN A 339 12.43 -6.93 14.81
N LEU A 340 11.65 -7.12 13.74
CA LEU A 340 11.74 -6.29 12.52
C LEU A 340 11.37 -4.83 12.79
N VAL A 341 10.29 -4.57 13.52
CA VAL A 341 9.90 -3.19 13.90
C VAL A 341 11.06 -2.49 14.61
N LEU A 342 11.64 -3.12 15.63
CA LEU A 342 12.76 -2.54 16.35
C LEU A 342 14.00 -2.37 15.48
N HIS A 343 14.28 -3.33 14.59
CA HIS A 343 15.42 -3.22 13.67
C HIS A 343 15.29 -2.04 12.70
N CYS A 344 14.09 -1.77 12.20
CA CYS A 344 13.81 -0.63 11.32
C CYS A 344 13.78 0.70 12.08
N ASN A 345 13.29 0.70 13.33
CA ASN A 345 13.13 1.92 14.13
C ASN A 345 14.39 2.35 14.91
N ASP A 346 15.27 1.42 15.29
CA ASP A 346 16.51 1.71 16.04
C ASP A 346 17.56 2.47 15.17
N GLY A 347 17.25 2.83 13.92
CA GLY A 347 18.20 3.44 12.98
C GLY A 347 19.30 2.47 12.50
N SER A 348 19.23 1.20 12.91
CA SER A 348 20.18 0.15 12.51
C SER A 348 20.01 -0.30 11.07
N ALA A 349 18.88 0.00 10.45
CA ALA A 349 18.60 -0.26 9.05
C ALA A 349 17.67 0.81 8.47
N PRO A 350 17.75 1.08 7.15
CA PRO A 350 16.75 1.90 6.46
C PRO A 350 15.36 1.28 6.57
N GLN A 351 14.33 2.14 6.55
CA GLN A 351 12.93 1.72 6.61
C GLN A 351 12.55 0.84 5.40
N PRO A 352 11.63 -0.13 5.58
CA PRO A 352 11.17 -0.97 4.49
C PRO A 352 10.44 -0.11 3.45
N THR A 353 10.59 -0.46 2.18
CA THR A 353 9.92 0.23 1.06
C THR A 353 8.48 -0.22 0.87
N LEU A 354 8.11 -1.34 1.50
CA LEU A 354 6.77 -1.91 1.50
C LEU A 354 6.25 -1.97 2.94
N ASN A 355 5.05 -1.43 3.17
CA ASN A 355 4.35 -1.52 4.46
C ASN A 355 3.73 -2.91 4.68
N TYR A 356 4.54 -3.95 4.51
CA TYR A 356 4.15 -5.34 4.65
C TYR A 356 5.28 -6.18 5.22
N PHE A 357 4.95 -7.06 6.17
CA PHE A 357 5.85 -8.12 6.60
C PHE A 357 5.34 -9.47 6.08
N GLY A 358 6.23 -10.20 5.39
CA GLY A 358 5.95 -11.58 5.03
C GLY A 358 6.19 -12.49 6.22
N CYS A 359 5.28 -13.43 6.49
CA CYS A 359 5.30 -14.22 7.73
C CYS A 359 5.14 -15.72 7.47
N SER A 360 5.93 -16.55 8.16
CA SER A 360 5.87 -18.02 8.01
C SER A 360 4.58 -18.64 8.56
N LYS A 361 3.90 -17.90 9.44
CA LYS A 361 2.57 -18.18 10.00
C LYS A 361 1.74 -16.89 10.02
N LYS A 362 0.43 -17.01 10.18
CA LYS A 362 -0.43 -15.86 10.47
C LYS A 362 0.04 -15.14 11.74
N THR A 363 -0.16 -13.84 11.78
CA THR A 363 0.26 -12.98 12.88
C THR A 363 -0.68 -13.14 14.09
N CYS A 364 -0.10 -13.11 15.29
CA CYS A 364 -0.87 -13.21 16.54
C CYS A 364 -1.57 -11.89 16.89
N LEU A 365 -2.57 -11.98 17.78
CA LEU A 365 -3.39 -10.83 18.17
C LEU A 365 -2.54 -9.64 18.67
N LEU A 366 -1.48 -9.91 19.44
CA LEU A 366 -0.61 -8.88 20.00
C LEU A 366 0.19 -8.16 18.91
N CYS A 367 0.85 -8.92 18.04
CA CYS A 367 1.59 -8.38 16.91
C CYS A 367 0.68 -7.61 15.96
N GLU A 368 -0.51 -8.14 15.66
CA GLU A 368 -1.48 -7.53 14.75
C GLU A 368 -1.95 -6.15 15.23
N ILE A 369 -2.42 -6.07 16.49
CA ILE A 369 -2.89 -4.80 17.07
C ILE A 369 -1.73 -3.80 17.11
N PHE A 370 -0.54 -4.25 17.49
CA PHE A 370 0.64 -3.39 17.55
C PHE A 370 1.02 -2.84 16.17
N LEU A 371 1.16 -3.69 15.14
CA LEU A 371 1.54 -3.29 13.79
C LEU A 371 0.50 -2.35 13.16
N SER A 372 -0.79 -2.56 13.44
CA SER A 372 -1.88 -1.71 12.95
C SER A 372 -1.91 -0.33 13.61
N ALA A 373 -1.32 -0.19 14.80
CA ALA A 373 -1.27 1.06 15.56
C ALA A 373 -0.03 1.91 15.25
N LEU A 374 0.88 1.44 14.39
CA LEU A 374 2.02 2.23 13.93
C LEU A 374 1.55 3.38 13.00
N PRO A 375 2.28 4.51 12.93
CA PRO A 375 1.92 5.64 12.06
C PRO A 375 1.79 5.25 10.58
N ASN A 376 2.63 4.32 10.13
CA ASN A 376 2.50 3.62 8.87
C ASN A 376 2.14 2.17 9.20
N PRO A 377 0.85 1.80 9.16
CA PRO A 377 0.41 0.46 9.51
C PRO A 377 1.07 -0.59 8.62
N ILE A 378 1.59 -1.65 9.24
CA ILE A 378 2.24 -2.75 8.53
C ILE A 378 1.26 -3.91 8.42
N VAL A 379 0.99 -4.33 7.18
CA VAL A 379 0.10 -5.46 6.89
C VAL A 379 0.89 -6.78 6.88
N THR A 380 0.23 -7.90 7.15
CA THR A 380 0.81 -9.25 7.02
C THR A 380 -0.14 -10.15 6.23
N ARG A 381 0.29 -11.37 5.88
CA ARG A 381 -0.49 -12.31 5.06
C ARG A 381 -1.83 -12.75 5.68
N GLY A 382 -2.02 -12.48 6.96
CA GLY A 382 -3.25 -12.81 7.68
C GLY A 382 -3.02 -12.90 9.18
N ARG A 383 -4.13 -13.07 9.90
CA ARG A 383 -4.17 -13.12 11.36
C ARG A 383 -4.98 -14.33 11.83
N HIS A 384 -4.64 -14.87 12.99
CA HIS A 384 -5.37 -15.98 13.62
C HIS A 384 -6.08 -15.57 14.92
N GLY A 385 -5.89 -14.32 15.36
CA GLY A 385 -6.62 -13.75 16.50
C GLY A 385 -6.35 -14.42 17.86
N ILE A 386 -5.34 -15.28 18.00
CA ILE A 386 -4.98 -15.89 19.30
C ILE A 386 -4.00 -14.97 20.04
N CYS A 387 -4.26 -14.77 21.34
CA CYS A 387 -3.38 -14.02 22.24
C CYS A 387 -2.31 -14.97 22.80
N TYR A 388 -1.07 -14.84 22.34
CA TYR A 388 0.07 -15.57 22.91
C TYR A 388 0.81 -14.68 23.92
N PRO A 389 0.64 -14.89 25.24
CA PRO A 389 1.22 -14.00 26.24
C PRO A 389 2.74 -14.20 26.44
N ALA A 390 3.32 -15.27 25.86
CA ALA A 390 4.77 -15.40 25.68
C ALA A 390 5.24 -14.43 24.59
N TRP A 391 5.19 -13.14 24.90
CA TRP A 391 5.42 -12.03 23.97
C TRP A 391 6.06 -10.88 24.74
N ALA A 392 7.18 -10.38 24.24
CA ALA A 392 7.81 -9.18 24.77
C ALA A 392 7.26 -7.92 24.08
N VAL A 393 7.13 -6.83 24.84
CA VAL A 393 6.75 -5.52 24.32
C VAL A 393 7.98 -4.83 23.70
N PRO A 394 7.89 -4.28 22.47
CA PRO A 394 8.94 -3.42 21.94
C PRO A 394 9.19 -2.24 22.90
N GLY A 395 10.44 -1.97 23.29
CA GLY A 395 10.73 -0.89 24.24
C GLY A 395 10.29 0.49 23.71
N PRO A 396 9.78 1.41 24.55
CA PRO A 396 9.24 2.72 24.16
C PRO A 396 10.34 3.73 23.81
N ARG A 397 11.25 3.35 22.91
CA ARG A 397 12.39 4.18 22.49
C ARG A 397 11.97 5.32 21.55
N SER A 398 10.80 5.19 20.93
CA SER A 398 10.22 6.19 20.03
C SER A 398 8.79 6.55 20.47
N SER A 399 8.38 7.79 20.21
CA SER A 399 7.00 8.24 20.39
C SER A 399 6.00 7.37 19.60
N THR A 400 6.42 6.87 18.44
CA THR A 400 5.62 5.96 17.61
C THR A 400 5.36 4.62 18.28
N THR A 401 6.38 4.04 18.93
CA THR A 401 6.25 2.77 19.66
C THR A 401 5.40 2.95 20.90
N GLN A 402 5.52 4.10 21.58
CA GLN A 402 4.71 4.42 22.74
C GLN A 402 3.21 4.50 22.40
N VAL A 403 2.85 5.19 21.31
CA VAL A 403 1.45 5.25 20.85
C VAL A 403 0.90 3.87 20.51
N ALA A 404 1.71 3.01 19.87
CA ALA A 404 1.31 1.64 19.56
C ALA A 404 1.09 0.79 20.83
N ILE A 405 1.94 0.95 21.85
CA ILE A 405 1.79 0.28 23.17
C ILE A 405 0.49 0.72 23.85
N GLU A 406 0.21 2.02 23.89
CA GLU A 406 -1.00 2.56 24.51
C GLU A 406 -2.27 2.07 23.79
N SER A 407 -2.22 2.01 22.45
CA SER A 407 -3.32 1.47 21.64
C SER A 407 -3.54 -0.03 21.93
N LEU A 408 -2.44 -0.79 22.02
CA LEU A 408 -2.46 -2.21 22.37
C LEU A 408 -3.07 -2.43 23.76
N GLU A 409 -2.64 -1.68 24.77
CA GLU A 409 -3.21 -1.76 26.12
C GLU A 409 -4.72 -1.51 26.10
N LYS A 410 -5.15 -0.40 25.50
CA LYS A 410 -6.57 -0.02 25.39
C LYS A 410 -7.39 -1.12 24.71
N ASN A 411 -6.86 -1.72 23.64
CA ASN A 411 -7.54 -2.78 22.91
C ASN A 411 -7.68 -4.05 23.77
N LEU A 412 -6.62 -4.48 24.44
CA LEU A 412 -6.63 -5.65 25.31
C LEU A 412 -7.59 -5.46 26.49
N VAL A 413 -7.57 -4.30 27.14
CA VAL A 413 -8.49 -3.94 28.22
C VAL A 413 -9.94 -3.96 27.74
N ALA A 414 -10.23 -3.40 26.56
CA ALA A 414 -11.57 -3.44 25.99
C ALA A 414 -12.05 -4.88 25.73
N ARG A 415 -11.18 -5.74 25.19
CA ARG A 415 -11.49 -7.17 24.95
C ARG A 415 -11.73 -7.94 26.25
N ILE A 416 -10.92 -7.70 27.29
CA ILE A 416 -11.13 -8.30 28.61
C ILE A 416 -12.50 -7.89 29.17
N ARG A 417 -12.87 -6.60 29.08
CA ARG A 417 -14.20 -6.14 29.51
C ARG A 417 -15.32 -6.85 28.75
N GLY A 418 -15.20 -6.99 27.43
CA GLY A 418 -16.18 -7.71 26.60
C GLY A 418 -16.38 -9.15 27.05
N VAL A 419 -15.28 -9.92 27.18
CA VAL A 419 -15.35 -11.34 27.60
C VAL A 419 -15.98 -11.50 28.99
N VAL A 420 -15.69 -10.59 29.92
CA VAL A 420 -16.25 -10.61 31.27
C VAL A 420 -17.74 -10.25 31.24
N GLN A 421 -18.14 -9.25 30.47
CA GLN A 421 -19.54 -8.85 30.32
C GLN A 421 -20.38 -9.97 29.71
N ASP A 422 -19.87 -10.64 28.68
CA ASP A 422 -20.54 -11.77 28.02
C ASP A 422 -20.72 -12.96 28.98
N SER A 423 -19.75 -13.19 29.86
CA SER A 423 -19.82 -14.24 30.88
C SER A 423 -20.86 -13.96 31.97
N MET A 424 -21.19 -12.69 32.22
CA MET A 424 -22.17 -12.27 33.26
C MET A 424 -23.61 -12.22 32.75
N HIS A 425 -23.83 -12.00 31.44
CA HIS A 425 -25.16 -11.77 30.87
C HIS A 425 -25.84 -13.01 30.27
N GLY A 426 -25.32 -14.22 30.53
CA GLY A 426 -26.04 -15.47 30.25
C GLY A 426 -26.78 -15.50 28.90
N GLY A 427 -26.04 -15.45 27.79
CA GLY A 427 -26.59 -15.80 26.48
C GLY A 427 -27.42 -14.75 25.73
N GLN A 428 -27.40 -13.46 26.10
CA GLN A 428 -27.92 -12.42 25.21
C GLN A 428 -26.79 -11.69 24.47
N LYS A 429 -26.55 -12.12 23.22
CA LYS A 429 -25.63 -11.49 22.27
C LYS A 429 -26.07 -10.05 22.00
N HIS A 430 -25.31 -9.06 22.47
CA HIS A 430 -25.37 -7.71 21.92
C HIS A 430 -24.55 -7.67 20.64
N THR A 431 -25.23 -7.60 19.50
CA THR A 431 -24.64 -7.34 18.18
C THR A 431 -24.05 -5.93 18.17
N ALA A 432 -22.73 -5.82 18.33
CA ALA A 432 -22.00 -4.64 17.88
C ALA A 432 -22.00 -4.65 16.33
N PRO A 433 -22.11 -3.49 15.67
CA PRO A 433 -22.15 -3.42 14.21
C PRO A 433 -20.82 -3.92 13.63
N ASN A 434 -20.93 -4.85 12.68
CA ASN A 434 -19.83 -5.32 11.85
C ASN A 434 -19.04 -4.14 11.28
N VAL A 435 -17.78 -4.02 11.66
CA VAL A 435 -16.80 -3.30 10.85
C VAL A 435 -16.37 -4.26 9.74
N MET A 436 -16.98 -4.11 8.57
CA MET A 436 -16.49 -4.72 7.34
C MET A 436 -15.16 -4.09 6.95
N GLN A 437 -14.10 -4.89 6.89
CA GLN A 437 -12.86 -4.72 6.09
C GLN A 437 -12.00 -5.98 6.32
N SER A 438 -11.59 -6.79 5.34
CA SER A 438 -11.38 -6.56 3.91
C SER A 438 -11.81 -7.79 3.08
N GLY A 439 -13.06 -7.77 2.59
CA GLY A 439 -13.61 -8.75 1.67
C GLY A 439 -13.34 -8.40 0.20
N ILE A 440 -12.07 -8.27 -0.20
CA ILE A 440 -11.70 -8.16 -1.64
C ILE A 440 -10.89 -9.37 -2.14
N VAL A 441 -10.43 -10.27 -1.26
CA VAL A 441 -9.73 -11.49 -1.70
C VAL A 441 -10.57 -12.77 -1.52
N SER A 442 -11.65 -12.77 -0.71
CA SER A 442 -12.48 -13.98 -0.52
C SER A 442 -13.61 -14.14 -1.55
N SER A 443 -13.90 -13.12 -2.37
CA SER A 443 -14.97 -13.13 -3.37
C SER A 443 -14.62 -13.84 -4.68
N PHE A 444 -13.40 -14.38 -4.84
CA PHE A 444 -13.02 -15.18 -6.01
C PHE A 444 -13.19 -16.71 -5.83
N SER A 445 -13.72 -17.15 -4.68
CA SER A 445 -13.83 -18.59 -4.34
C SER A 445 -15.04 -19.32 -4.95
N GLN A 446 -15.80 -18.69 -5.86
CA GLN A 446 -17.02 -19.29 -6.44
C GLN A 446 -17.11 -19.22 -7.98
N LEU A 447 -15.99 -19.27 -8.70
CA LEU A 447 -16.05 -19.55 -10.14
C LEU A 447 -16.10 -21.06 -10.36
N THR A 448 -17.10 -21.51 -11.12
CA THR A 448 -17.26 -22.94 -11.45
C THR A 448 -16.25 -23.36 -12.51
N LEU A 449 -15.80 -24.62 -12.47
CA LEU A 449 -14.83 -25.20 -13.41
C LEU A 449 -15.22 -25.03 -14.89
N GLN A 450 -16.52 -24.98 -15.16
CA GLN A 450 -17.10 -24.81 -16.49
C GLN A 450 -16.89 -23.38 -17.04
N GLU A 451 -16.98 -22.36 -16.16
CA GLU A 451 -16.68 -20.96 -16.49
C GLU A 451 -15.18 -20.74 -16.71
N TRP A 452 -14.34 -21.53 -16.03
CA TRP A 452 -12.89 -21.51 -16.23
C TRP A 452 -12.48 -22.12 -17.59
N GLN A 453 -13.06 -23.26 -17.97
CA GLN A 453 -12.81 -23.89 -19.28
C GLN A 453 -13.29 -23.03 -20.44
N GLN A 454 -14.45 -22.39 -20.30
CA GLN A 454 -14.96 -21.45 -21.30
C GLN A 454 -14.00 -20.26 -21.49
N ARG A 455 -13.43 -19.73 -20.40
CA ARG A 455 -12.43 -18.66 -20.46
C ARG A 455 -11.08 -19.10 -21.05
N GLN A 456 -10.64 -20.34 -20.82
CA GLN A 456 -9.42 -20.85 -21.45
C GLN A 456 -9.58 -20.99 -22.97
N GLU A 457 -10.73 -21.49 -23.42
CA GLU A 457 -11.03 -21.58 -24.85
C GLU A 457 -11.16 -20.18 -25.48
N GLU A 458 -11.78 -19.22 -24.77
CA GLU A 458 -11.88 -17.82 -25.20
C GLU A 458 -10.50 -17.13 -25.27
N VAL A 459 -9.61 -17.38 -24.31
CA VAL A 459 -8.22 -16.86 -24.32
C VAL A 459 -7.40 -17.48 -25.44
N ARG A 460 -7.55 -18.78 -25.69
CA ARG A 460 -6.88 -19.45 -26.81
C ARG A 460 -7.38 -18.92 -28.15
N LEU A 461 -8.70 -18.80 -28.32
CA LEU A 461 -9.29 -18.22 -29.53
C LEU A 461 -8.87 -16.76 -29.71
N PHE A 462 -8.75 -16.00 -28.61
CA PHE A 462 -8.24 -14.63 -28.59
C PHE A 462 -6.76 -14.58 -29.00
N ASN A 463 -5.92 -15.50 -28.52
CA ASN A 463 -4.50 -15.60 -28.88
C ASN A 463 -4.29 -16.02 -30.33
N GLU A 464 -5.10 -16.95 -30.84
CA GLU A 464 -5.10 -17.35 -32.26
C GLU A 464 -5.55 -16.18 -33.15
N LYS A 465 -6.56 -15.41 -32.71
CA LYS A 465 -7.05 -14.20 -33.39
C LYS A 465 -6.06 -13.03 -33.32
N GLN A 466 -5.35 -12.87 -32.19
CA GLN A 466 -4.22 -11.94 -32.01
C GLN A 466 -3.04 -12.31 -32.91
N THR A 467 -2.74 -13.60 -33.05
CA THR A 467 -1.66 -14.09 -33.93
C THR A 467 -2.00 -13.86 -35.41
N ALA A 468 -3.27 -13.99 -35.78
CA ALA A 468 -3.77 -13.62 -37.10
C ALA A 468 -3.77 -12.08 -37.32
N GLN A 469 -4.12 -11.29 -36.29
CA GLN A 469 -4.10 -9.81 -36.31
C GLN A 469 -2.70 -9.21 -36.27
N ARG A 470 -1.66 -9.95 -35.85
CA ARG A 470 -0.26 -9.50 -35.92
C ARG A 470 0.26 -9.27 -37.36
N LYS A 471 -0.49 -9.71 -38.39
CA LYS A 471 -0.25 -9.31 -39.79
C LYS A 471 -0.94 -7.99 -40.20
N GLU A 472 -1.72 -7.38 -39.31
CA GLU A 472 -2.45 -6.10 -39.49
C GLU A 472 -2.07 -5.06 -38.40
N MET A 473 -0.80 -4.94 -38.01
CA MET A 473 -0.42 -4.03 -36.92
C MET A 473 -0.49 -2.54 -37.30
N LEU A 474 -0.96 -1.72 -36.34
CA LEU A 474 -0.98 -0.25 -36.35
C LEU A 474 0.44 0.35 -36.32
N ILE A 475 1.44 -0.39 -35.84
CA ILE A 475 2.81 0.09 -35.60
C ILE A 475 3.82 -0.81 -36.36
N THR A 476 4.65 -0.22 -37.21
CA THR A 476 5.75 -0.91 -37.93
C THR A 476 7.09 -0.38 -37.46
N ARG A 477 8.00 -1.25 -37.02
CA ARG A 477 9.36 -0.84 -36.62
C ARG A 477 10.26 -0.73 -37.85
N GLN A 478 10.82 0.45 -38.09
CA GLN A 478 11.79 0.68 -39.15
C GLN A 478 13.19 0.86 -38.56
N TYR A 479 14.20 0.44 -39.32
CA TYR A 479 15.60 0.54 -38.92
C TYR A 479 16.34 1.37 -39.97
N ASP A 480 16.83 2.54 -39.57
CA ASP A 480 17.70 3.35 -40.42
C ASP A 480 19.15 2.90 -40.25
N LYS A 481 19.79 2.55 -41.35
CA LYS A 481 21.19 2.09 -41.36
C LYS A 481 22.18 3.24 -41.25
N GLU A 482 21.78 4.48 -41.55
CA GLU A 482 22.66 5.64 -41.53
C GLU A 482 22.84 6.21 -40.11
N ASP A 483 21.75 6.26 -39.33
CA ASP A 483 21.76 6.83 -37.98
C ASP A 483 21.84 5.80 -36.85
N GLY A 484 21.66 4.50 -37.16
CA GLY A 484 21.71 3.41 -36.17
C GLY A 484 20.55 3.43 -35.15
N VAL A 485 19.54 4.28 -35.36
CA VAL A 485 18.37 4.44 -34.49
C VAL A 485 17.18 3.70 -35.11
N SER A 486 16.55 2.82 -34.33
CA SER A 486 15.26 2.23 -34.71
C SER A 486 14.12 3.16 -34.28
N TRP A 487 13.15 3.38 -35.14
CA TRP A 487 11.94 4.14 -34.81
C TRP A 487 10.69 3.36 -35.22
N THR A 488 9.53 3.74 -34.69
CA THR A 488 8.27 3.08 -34.98
C THR A 488 7.30 3.98 -35.76
N GLU A 489 6.80 3.49 -36.88
CA GLU A 489 5.81 4.18 -37.72
C GLU A 489 4.40 3.73 -37.35
N ILE A 490 3.52 4.67 -36.96
CA ILE A 490 2.10 4.39 -36.80
C ILE A 490 1.38 4.60 -38.14
N ALA A 491 0.63 3.60 -38.59
CA ALA A 491 -0.36 3.70 -39.65
C ALA A 491 -1.78 3.80 -39.06
N PRO A 492 -2.24 4.97 -38.58
CA PRO A 492 -3.54 5.10 -37.90
C PRO A 492 -4.74 5.09 -38.86
N PHE A 493 -4.50 5.28 -40.16
CA PHE A 493 -5.54 5.49 -41.17
C PHE A 493 -6.56 4.35 -41.27
N PRO A 494 -6.20 3.05 -41.22
CA PRO A 494 -7.19 1.97 -41.21
C PRO A 494 -8.17 2.05 -40.04
N PHE A 495 -7.80 2.74 -38.96
CA PHE A 495 -8.52 2.79 -37.70
C PHE A 495 -9.24 4.14 -37.47
N LEU A 496 -8.78 5.23 -38.10
CA LEU A 496 -9.46 6.55 -38.03
C LEU A 496 -10.58 6.73 -39.08
N GLY A 497 -10.66 5.84 -40.07
CA GLY A 497 -11.69 5.83 -41.09
C GLY A 497 -11.13 5.54 -42.48
N LYS A 498 -11.94 4.89 -43.34
CA LYS A 498 -11.56 4.53 -44.71
C LYS A 498 -11.33 5.74 -45.63
N ASP A 499 -11.70 6.92 -45.18
CA ASP A 499 -11.62 8.20 -45.87
C ASP A 499 -10.27 8.92 -45.70
N ASN A 500 -9.31 8.28 -45.03
CA ASN A 500 -7.95 8.80 -44.83
C ASN A 500 -7.92 10.22 -44.22
N PRO A 501 -8.57 10.44 -43.07
CA PRO A 501 -8.74 11.77 -42.50
C PRO A 501 -7.41 12.35 -41.99
N VAL A 502 -7.31 13.69 -41.97
CA VAL A 502 -6.19 14.37 -41.31
C VAL A 502 -6.23 14.04 -39.82
N LYS A 503 -5.09 13.59 -39.27
CA LYS A 503 -4.97 13.19 -37.87
C LYS A 503 -4.61 14.39 -36.98
N GLY A 504 -5.31 14.53 -35.87
CA GLY A 504 -4.89 15.30 -34.70
C GLY A 504 -4.28 14.39 -33.65
N VAL A 505 -3.35 14.91 -32.85
CA VAL A 505 -2.72 14.19 -31.75
C VAL A 505 -2.77 15.04 -30.49
N MET A 506 -3.38 14.51 -29.44
CA MET A 506 -3.40 15.09 -28.11
C MET A 506 -2.41 14.32 -27.23
N ARG A 507 -1.38 15.00 -26.74
CA ARG A 507 -0.35 14.40 -25.87
C ARG A 507 -0.63 14.78 -24.43
N ILE A 508 -0.78 13.77 -23.59
CA ILE A 508 -1.10 13.93 -22.17
C ILE A 508 0.14 13.51 -21.39
N GLU A 509 0.94 14.51 -21.01
CA GLU A 509 2.08 14.35 -20.10
C GLU A 509 1.66 14.60 -18.66
N HIS A 510 0.66 15.45 -18.44
CA HIS A 510 0.11 15.75 -17.13
C HIS A 510 -1.42 15.60 -17.13
N ASN A 511 -1.94 14.91 -16.11
CA ASN A 511 -3.37 14.83 -15.86
C ASN A 511 -3.75 15.78 -14.70
N PRO A 512 -4.44 16.90 -14.99
CA PRO A 512 -4.77 17.90 -13.97
C PRO A 512 -5.80 17.39 -12.97
N VAL A 513 -6.70 16.48 -13.36
CA VAL A 513 -7.73 15.92 -12.47
C VAL A 513 -7.13 15.01 -11.40
N ARG A 514 -6.01 14.35 -11.71
CA ARG A 514 -5.32 13.45 -10.76
C ARG A 514 -4.03 14.01 -10.18
N SER A 515 -3.61 15.19 -10.64
CA SER A 515 -2.29 15.75 -10.36
C SER A 515 -1.16 14.72 -10.59
N ARG A 516 -1.26 13.91 -11.65
CA ARG A 516 -0.26 12.90 -12.00
C ARG A 516 0.53 13.35 -13.22
N ASN A 517 1.84 13.45 -13.04
CA ASN A 517 2.79 13.60 -14.14
C ASN A 517 3.17 12.21 -14.67
N LEU A 518 3.06 12.01 -15.98
CA LEU A 518 3.46 10.79 -16.69
C LEU A 518 4.88 10.93 -17.25
N GLY A 519 5.36 12.16 -17.48
CA GLY A 519 6.71 12.47 -17.96
C GLY A 519 6.87 13.92 -18.43
N ALA A 520 8.11 14.31 -18.71
CA ALA A 520 8.47 15.60 -19.34
C ALA A 520 9.25 15.41 -20.67
N GLY A 521 9.26 14.17 -21.19
CA GLY A 521 10.03 13.75 -22.36
C GLY A 521 9.76 14.49 -23.67
N PHE A 522 8.58 15.09 -23.81
CA PHE A 522 8.13 15.76 -25.03
C PHE A 522 7.98 17.29 -24.87
N ALA A 523 8.23 17.83 -23.67
CA ALA A 523 8.27 19.26 -23.43
C ALA A 523 9.55 19.88 -24.01
N ALA A 524 9.41 20.91 -24.85
CA ALA A 524 10.54 21.53 -25.58
C ALA A 524 11.60 22.18 -24.66
N TYR A 525 11.24 22.49 -23.42
CA TYR A 525 12.06 23.20 -22.43
C TYR A 525 12.65 22.28 -21.34
N SER A 526 12.31 20.98 -21.31
CA SER A 526 12.82 20.09 -20.26
C SER A 526 14.27 19.69 -20.55
N PRO A 527 15.22 19.93 -19.61
CA PRO A 527 16.62 19.52 -19.78
C PRO A 527 16.81 17.99 -19.71
N TYR A 528 15.86 17.28 -19.09
CA TYR A 528 15.86 15.82 -18.98
C TYR A 528 14.57 15.26 -19.60
N LYS A 529 14.72 14.38 -20.60
CA LYS A 529 13.58 13.77 -21.31
C LYS A 529 13.14 12.47 -20.63
N GLU A 530 12.56 12.59 -19.45
CA GLU A 530 12.17 11.44 -18.63
C GLU A 530 10.65 11.20 -18.64
N GLY A 531 10.24 9.93 -18.50
CA GLY A 531 8.83 9.51 -18.44
C GLY A 531 8.18 9.21 -19.79
N TYR A 532 6.84 9.19 -19.85
CA TYR A 532 6.05 8.90 -21.05
C TYR A 532 4.82 9.82 -21.14
N CYS A 533 4.19 9.87 -22.30
CA CYS A 533 2.90 10.54 -22.49
C CYS A 533 1.82 9.54 -22.93
N VAL A 534 0.56 9.86 -22.68
CA VAL A 534 -0.57 9.17 -23.31
C VAL A 534 -1.00 9.99 -24.53
N CYS A 535 -0.84 9.42 -25.71
CA CYS A 535 -1.22 10.01 -26.98
C CYS A 535 -2.63 9.57 -27.35
N LEU A 536 -3.55 10.52 -27.50
CA LEU A 536 -4.84 10.29 -28.14
C LEU A 536 -4.78 10.80 -29.58
N ILE A 537 -4.78 9.88 -30.53
CA ILE A 537 -4.86 10.17 -31.97
C ILE A 537 -6.33 10.19 -32.36
N HIS A 538 -6.75 11.26 -33.03
CA HIS A 538 -8.14 11.47 -33.45
C HIS A 538 -8.19 12.12 -34.83
N ARG A 539 -9.38 12.24 -35.41
CA ARG A 539 -9.61 13.04 -36.62
C ARG A 539 -9.49 14.52 -36.24
N GLU A 540 -8.77 15.34 -36.98
CA GLU A 540 -8.47 16.74 -36.58
C GLU A 540 -9.75 17.57 -36.34
N ALA A 541 -10.76 17.41 -37.19
CA ALA A 541 -12.04 18.12 -37.11
C ALA A 541 -13.16 17.29 -36.45
N TYR A 542 -12.85 16.31 -35.59
CA TYR A 542 -13.82 15.33 -35.08
C TYR A 542 -15.09 15.93 -34.46
N LEU A 543 -15.02 17.16 -33.93
CA LEU A 543 -16.18 17.85 -33.34
C LEU A 543 -17.22 18.31 -34.39
N ILE A 544 -16.81 18.55 -35.63
CA ILE A 544 -17.65 19.15 -36.69
C ILE A 544 -17.61 18.40 -38.03
N ASP A 545 -16.81 17.34 -38.16
CA ASP A 545 -16.60 16.59 -39.41
C ASP A 545 -17.77 15.63 -39.76
N GLY A 546 -18.87 15.70 -39.03
CA GLY A 546 -20.03 14.83 -39.22
C GLY A 546 -19.87 13.41 -38.66
N SER A 547 -18.75 13.10 -37.98
CA SER A 547 -18.55 11.81 -37.34
C SER A 547 -19.60 11.54 -36.26
N ILE A 548 -19.99 10.27 -36.15
CA ILE A 548 -20.91 9.80 -35.11
C ILE A 548 -20.27 9.93 -33.72
N THR A 549 -21.12 10.14 -32.73
CA THR A 549 -20.72 10.24 -31.32
C THR A 549 -20.04 8.96 -30.83
N ASN A 550 -18.88 9.12 -30.20
CA ASN A 550 -18.14 8.04 -29.57
C ASN A 550 -18.77 7.70 -28.22
N ARG A 551 -19.81 6.85 -28.26
CA ARG A 551 -20.59 6.45 -27.08
C ARG A 551 -19.75 5.78 -25.99
N SER A 552 -18.66 5.10 -26.35
CA SER A 552 -17.77 4.45 -25.39
C SER A 552 -17.00 5.47 -24.59
N VAL A 553 -16.37 6.44 -25.25
CA VAL A 553 -15.65 7.52 -24.55
C VAL A 553 -16.61 8.33 -23.69
N LEU A 554 -17.80 8.66 -24.20
CA LEU A 554 -18.80 9.37 -23.40
C LEU A 554 -19.25 8.58 -22.17
N ALA A 555 -19.52 7.29 -22.29
CA ALA A 555 -19.88 6.45 -21.15
C ALA A 555 -18.74 6.37 -20.12
N SER A 556 -17.49 6.26 -20.57
CA SER A 556 -16.31 6.20 -19.71
C SER A 556 -16.02 7.53 -18.99
N VAL A 557 -16.21 8.66 -19.67
CA VAL A 557 -16.10 10.01 -19.07
C VAL A 557 -17.26 10.25 -18.09
N ALA A 558 -18.50 9.88 -18.45
CA ALA A 558 -19.68 10.02 -17.59
C ALA A 558 -19.60 9.14 -16.33
N ALA A 559 -19.00 7.95 -16.41
CA ALA A 559 -18.72 7.14 -15.22
C ALA A 559 -17.68 7.77 -14.28
N SER A 560 -16.94 8.76 -14.78
CA SER A 560 -15.81 9.39 -14.08
C SER A 560 -16.16 10.77 -13.51
N CYS A 561 -17.32 11.34 -13.85
CA CYS A 561 -17.79 12.64 -13.38
C CYS A 561 -19.31 12.67 -13.20
N THR A 562 -19.81 13.33 -12.15
CA THR A 562 -21.26 13.54 -11.92
C THR A 562 -21.84 14.73 -12.69
N SER A 563 -21.00 15.53 -13.35
CA SER A 563 -21.42 16.68 -14.17
C SER A 563 -21.59 16.31 -15.65
N PRO A 564 -22.38 17.08 -16.43
CA PRO A 564 -22.53 16.86 -17.88
C PRO A 564 -21.16 16.90 -18.56
N THR A 565 -20.90 15.95 -19.47
CA THR A 565 -19.63 15.91 -20.22
C THR A 565 -19.43 17.20 -21.01
N PRO A 566 -18.27 17.87 -20.91
CA PRO A 566 -18.05 19.19 -21.50
C PRO A 566 -18.10 19.19 -23.03
N HIS A 567 -17.76 18.06 -23.66
CA HIS A 567 -17.75 17.91 -25.11
C HIS A 567 -18.34 16.57 -25.55
N GLU A 568 -18.99 16.60 -26.71
CA GLU A 568 -19.43 15.41 -27.40
C GLU A 568 -18.27 14.83 -28.23
N TYR A 569 -17.53 13.88 -27.66
CA TYR A 569 -16.46 13.19 -28.40
C TYR A 569 -17.04 12.35 -29.54
N ARG A 570 -16.46 12.49 -30.73
CA ARG A 570 -16.97 11.94 -31.99
C ARG A 570 -15.88 11.22 -32.76
N GLY A 571 -16.29 10.27 -33.59
CA GLY A 571 -15.41 9.48 -34.45
C GLY A 571 -14.58 8.43 -33.70
N PRO A 572 -13.87 7.58 -34.46
CA PRO A 572 -12.87 6.68 -33.89
C PRO A 572 -11.68 7.47 -33.32
N MET A 573 -11.19 7.00 -32.18
CA MET A 573 -10.04 7.58 -31.48
C MET A 573 -9.13 6.45 -31.02
N ILE A 574 -7.82 6.68 -31.03
CA ILE A 574 -6.79 5.68 -30.73
C ILE A 574 -5.93 6.21 -29.60
N ALA A 575 -5.83 5.47 -28.51
CA ALA A 575 -5.00 5.82 -27.37
C ALA A 575 -3.75 4.93 -27.31
N LEU A 576 -2.58 5.54 -27.17
CA LEU A 576 -1.27 4.86 -27.15
C LEU A 576 -0.37 5.50 -26.08
N ARG A 577 0.59 4.75 -25.53
CA ARG A 577 1.62 5.29 -24.64
C ARG A 577 2.86 5.66 -25.47
N GLY A 578 3.35 6.89 -25.40
CA GLY A 578 4.59 7.33 -26.07
C GLY A 578 5.74 7.47 -25.07
N VAL A 579 6.86 6.76 -25.27
CA VAL A 579 7.90 6.56 -24.23
C VAL A 579 9.18 7.37 -24.49
N HIS A 580 9.72 7.44 -25.71
CA HIS A 580 10.81 8.37 -26.13
C HIS A 580 11.02 8.26 -27.66
N HIS A 581 11.55 9.29 -28.36
CA HIS A 581 11.85 9.25 -29.82
C HIS A 581 10.74 8.69 -30.74
N GLU A 582 9.48 9.02 -30.46
CA GLU A 582 8.32 8.49 -31.21
C GLU A 582 8.14 6.97 -31.10
N ASP A 583 8.70 6.32 -30.08
CA ASP A 583 8.36 4.94 -29.74
C ASP A 583 7.07 4.84 -28.94
N TYR A 584 6.27 3.83 -29.29
CA TYR A 584 4.96 3.57 -28.70
C TYR A 584 4.90 2.24 -27.96
N ALA A 585 4.13 2.23 -26.87
CA ALA A 585 3.82 1.07 -26.05
C ALA A 585 2.31 0.98 -25.82
N ASP A 586 1.86 -0.18 -25.33
CA ASP A 586 0.45 -0.39 -24.96
C ASP A 586 0.06 0.51 -23.77
N ILE A 587 -1.17 1.02 -23.81
CA ILE A 587 -1.75 1.71 -22.67
C ILE A 587 -2.11 0.70 -21.56
N THR A 588 -1.85 1.08 -20.32
CA THR A 588 -2.33 0.35 -19.14
C THR A 588 -3.74 0.81 -18.75
N LEU A 589 -4.44 0.06 -17.88
CA LEU A 589 -5.72 0.53 -17.31
C LEU A 589 -5.56 1.85 -16.54
N ALA A 590 -4.40 2.08 -15.93
CA ALA A 590 -4.09 3.35 -15.29
C ALA A 590 -4.04 4.47 -16.33
N ASP A 591 -3.36 4.27 -17.46
CA ASP A 591 -3.27 5.25 -18.55
C ASP A 591 -4.63 5.53 -19.18
N PHE A 592 -5.45 4.50 -19.35
CA PHE A 592 -6.83 4.66 -19.82
C PHE A 592 -7.64 5.52 -18.84
N ARG A 593 -7.51 5.26 -17.54
CA ARG A 593 -8.17 6.09 -16.53
C ARG A 593 -7.64 7.52 -16.54
N HIS A 594 -6.32 7.71 -16.74
CA HIS A 594 -5.71 9.03 -16.88
C HIS A 594 -6.26 9.79 -18.07
N LEU A 595 -6.38 9.12 -19.21
CA LEU A 595 -6.96 9.69 -20.42
C LEU A 595 -8.41 10.14 -20.17
N MET A 596 -9.26 9.30 -19.55
CA MET A 596 -10.64 9.67 -19.28
C MET A 596 -10.76 10.88 -18.35
N ASP A 597 -9.96 10.90 -17.28
CA ASP A 597 -9.95 12.03 -16.34
C ASP A 597 -9.42 13.31 -17.00
N TYR A 598 -8.41 13.21 -17.86
CA TYR A 598 -7.95 14.34 -18.67
C TYR A 598 -9.07 14.88 -19.56
N LEU A 599 -9.82 14.00 -20.24
CA LEU A 599 -10.95 14.40 -21.08
C LEU A 599 -12.06 15.14 -20.30
N ILE A 600 -12.29 14.82 -19.02
CA ILE A 600 -13.23 15.57 -18.16
C ILE A 600 -12.82 17.04 -18.01
N SER A 601 -11.52 17.29 -17.85
CA SER A 601 -10.95 18.64 -17.72
C SER A 601 -10.64 19.32 -19.05
N TYR A 602 -10.61 18.58 -20.15
CA TYR A 602 -10.18 19.10 -21.43
C TYR A 602 -11.15 20.18 -21.92
N ARG A 603 -10.65 21.43 -21.95
CA ARG A 603 -11.38 22.65 -22.35
C ARG A 603 -12.66 22.95 -21.54
N ASN A 604 -12.75 22.44 -20.31
CA ASN A 604 -13.84 22.76 -19.39
C ASN A 604 -13.48 23.95 -18.50
N THR A 605 -14.12 25.10 -18.70
CA THR A 605 -13.95 26.32 -17.88
C THR A 605 -14.83 26.33 -16.62
N HIS A 606 -15.66 25.30 -16.40
CA HIS A 606 -16.70 25.27 -15.36
C HIS A 606 -16.55 24.14 -14.32
N ILE A 607 -15.37 23.53 -14.19
CA ILE A 607 -15.14 22.58 -13.08
C ILE A 607 -15.03 23.39 -11.78
N LYS A 608 -16.13 23.42 -11.03
CA LYS A 608 -16.15 23.89 -9.64
C LYS A 608 -15.09 23.12 -8.85
N GLU A 609 -14.07 23.82 -8.35
CA GLU A 609 -13.00 23.34 -7.46
C GLU A 609 -13.50 22.97 -6.05
N SER A 610 -14.70 22.41 -5.95
CA SER A 610 -15.27 21.90 -4.71
C SER A 610 -15.96 20.56 -4.99
N VAL A 611 -15.17 19.49 -5.10
CA VAL A 611 -15.66 18.12 -4.91
C VAL A 611 -15.24 17.69 -3.50
N PRO A 612 -16.16 17.62 -2.52
CA PRO A 612 -15.81 17.34 -1.12
C PRO A 612 -15.34 15.90 -0.81
N ASP A 613 -15.26 14.99 -1.78
CA ASP A 613 -15.27 13.53 -1.48
C ASP A 613 -14.09 12.70 -2.03
N LEU A 614 -12.93 13.31 -2.30
CA LEU A 614 -11.70 12.53 -2.57
C LEU A 614 -10.71 12.65 -1.40
N HIS A 615 -10.96 11.86 -0.34
CA HIS A 615 -10.13 11.75 0.86
C HIS A 615 -8.75 11.05 0.67
N HIS A 616 -8.11 11.20 -0.49
CA HIS A 616 -6.75 10.72 -0.73
C HIS A 616 -5.84 11.89 -1.10
N ARG A 617 -5.42 12.64 -0.07
CA ARG A 617 -4.47 13.74 -0.19
C ARG A 617 -3.10 13.18 -0.61
N ALA A 618 -2.55 13.66 -1.72
CA ALA A 618 -1.20 13.30 -2.14
C ALA A 618 -0.17 13.92 -1.17
N PRO A 619 0.92 13.20 -0.80
CA PRO A 619 1.87 13.61 0.24
C PRO A 619 2.68 14.91 -0.04
N THR A 620 2.51 15.53 -1.20
CA THR A 620 3.24 16.75 -1.62
C THR A 620 2.33 17.96 -1.92
N THR A 621 1.06 17.90 -1.51
CA THR A 621 0.08 18.98 -1.73
C THR A 621 -0.02 19.87 -0.50
N VAL A 622 0.19 21.18 -0.68
CA VAL A 622 0.07 22.19 0.39
C VAL A 622 -1.18 23.02 0.14
N ARG A 623 -1.98 23.27 1.18
CA ARG A 623 -3.11 24.19 1.08
C ARG A 623 -2.61 25.62 0.95
N GLY A 624 -2.98 26.29 -0.13
CA GLY A 624 -2.78 27.71 -0.38
C GLY A 624 -4.09 28.48 -0.43
N VAL A 625 -4.00 29.75 -0.82
CA VAL A 625 -5.15 30.64 -0.98
C VAL A 625 -5.05 31.35 -2.32
N LYS A 626 -6.11 31.28 -3.13
CA LYS A 626 -6.31 32.13 -4.31
C LYS A 626 -6.91 33.45 -3.85
N ILE A 627 -6.19 34.54 -4.07
CA ILE A 627 -6.64 35.93 -3.89
C ILE A 627 -7.27 36.34 -5.22
N CYS A 628 -8.60 36.47 -5.23
CA CYS A 628 -9.36 36.78 -6.43
C CYS A 628 -9.22 38.25 -6.84
N CYS A 629 -9.08 38.50 -8.14
CA CYS A 629 -9.15 39.85 -8.70
C CYS A 629 -10.59 40.38 -8.72
N ASP A 630 -10.74 41.69 -8.92
CA ASP A 630 -12.04 42.35 -8.97
C ASP A 630 -12.94 41.80 -10.09
N GLY A 631 -12.36 41.35 -11.20
CA GLY A 631 -13.08 40.68 -12.27
C GLY A 631 -13.72 39.37 -11.83
N GLU A 632 -12.94 38.49 -11.20
CA GLU A 632 -13.39 37.22 -10.66
C GLU A 632 -14.50 37.41 -9.61
N ILE A 633 -14.36 38.43 -8.75
CA ILE A 633 -15.36 38.75 -7.71
C ILE A 633 -16.64 39.31 -8.34
N ASN A 634 -16.54 40.31 -9.21
CA ASN A 634 -17.69 41.04 -9.74
C ASN A 634 -18.43 40.30 -10.86
N ILE A 635 -17.72 39.54 -11.69
CA ILE A 635 -18.29 38.83 -12.84
C ILE A 635 -18.80 37.45 -12.41
N HIS A 636 -18.03 36.71 -11.60
CA HIS A 636 -18.39 35.34 -11.22
C HIS A 636 -18.98 35.22 -9.80
N GLY A 637 -19.00 36.29 -9.02
CA GLY A 637 -19.51 36.27 -7.64
C GLY A 637 -18.64 35.46 -6.69
N SER A 638 -17.35 35.28 -7.03
CA SER A 638 -16.40 34.51 -6.23
C SER A 638 -16.07 35.22 -4.92
N ASN A 639 -15.76 34.45 -3.87
CA ASN A 639 -15.24 35.01 -2.62
C ASN A 639 -13.85 35.65 -2.87
N PRO A 640 -13.49 36.75 -2.18
CA PRO A 640 -12.19 37.41 -2.37
C PRO A 640 -10.98 36.52 -2.07
N PHE A 641 -11.17 35.52 -1.19
CA PHE A 641 -10.15 34.55 -0.80
C PHE A 641 -10.74 33.14 -0.88
N VAL A 642 -10.09 32.26 -1.64
CA VAL A 642 -10.55 30.89 -1.88
C VAL A 642 -9.44 29.93 -1.51
N ALA A 643 -9.73 28.93 -0.68
CA ALA A 643 -8.76 27.87 -0.37
C ALA A 643 -8.49 27.04 -1.64
N VAL A 644 -7.22 26.84 -1.97
CA VAL A 644 -6.79 26.06 -3.13
C VAL A 644 -5.72 25.05 -2.73
N ASP A 645 -5.71 23.88 -3.35
CA ASP A 645 -4.64 22.91 -3.14
C ASP A 645 -3.52 23.17 -4.15
N VAL A 646 -2.32 23.50 -3.64
CA VAL A 646 -1.14 23.82 -4.45
C VAL A 646 -0.19 22.63 -4.45
N THR A 647 -0.16 21.95 -5.59
CA THR A 647 0.71 20.78 -5.81
C THR A 647 2.10 21.22 -6.29
N GLY A 648 3.08 20.31 -6.25
CA GLY A 648 4.40 20.56 -6.86
C GLY A 648 4.30 20.91 -8.36
N ALA A 649 3.32 20.33 -9.07
CA ALA A 649 3.07 20.66 -10.47
C ALA A 649 2.51 22.08 -10.65
N ASN A 650 1.60 22.52 -9.78
CA ASN A 650 1.09 23.89 -9.79
C ASN A 650 2.23 24.89 -9.59
N ARG A 651 3.15 24.63 -8.64
CA ARG A 651 4.33 25.49 -8.42
C ARG A 651 5.25 25.57 -9.64
N VAL A 652 5.45 24.45 -10.34
CA VAL A 652 6.28 24.41 -11.57
C VAL A 652 5.58 25.15 -12.71
N ALA A 653 4.26 25.00 -12.87
CA ALA A 653 3.50 25.68 -13.92
C ALA A 653 3.39 27.21 -13.69
N LEU A 654 3.30 27.63 -12.43
CA LEU A 654 3.24 29.04 -12.05
C LEU A 654 4.60 29.77 -12.14
N GLY A 655 5.72 29.03 -12.24
CA GLY A 655 7.06 29.59 -12.41
C GLY A 655 7.69 30.14 -11.11
N GLU A 656 8.61 31.10 -11.23
CA GLU A 656 9.24 31.74 -10.07
C GLU A 656 8.25 32.68 -9.36
N GLY A 657 7.92 32.36 -8.10
CA GLY A 657 7.04 33.16 -7.26
C GLY A 657 7.76 34.35 -6.62
N SER A 658 7.00 35.36 -6.20
CA SER A 658 7.51 36.51 -5.45
C SER A 658 7.15 36.38 -3.96
N ILE A 659 8.10 36.59 -3.06
CA ILE A 659 7.82 36.61 -1.61
C ILE A 659 7.27 37.99 -1.22
N SER A 660 6.16 38.02 -0.48
CA SER A 660 5.55 39.26 0.02
C SER A 660 6.40 39.91 1.13
N PRO A 661 6.87 41.16 0.95
CA PRO A 661 7.66 41.85 1.97
C PRO A 661 6.87 42.10 3.27
N ILE A 662 5.57 42.40 3.17
CA ILE A 662 4.70 42.59 4.34
C ILE A 662 4.56 41.29 5.13
N SER A 663 4.32 40.17 4.44
CA SER A 663 4.21 38.86 5.08
C SER A 663 5.50 38.43 5.80
N CYS A 664 6.67 38.81 5.26
CA CYS A 664 7.95 38.62 5.93
C CYS A 664 8.06 39.40 7.24
N CYS A 665 7.62 40.67 7.26
CA CYS A 665 7.59 41.47 8.49
C CYS A 665 6.68 40.84 9.57
N LEU A 666 5.58 40.21 9.15
CA LEU A 666 4.65 39.49 10.05
C LEU A 666 5.16 38.13 10.53
N GLY A 667 6.35 37.68 10.09
CA GLY A 667 6.92 36.40 10.48
C GLY A 667 6.31 35.17 9.79
N MET A 668 5.45 35.36 8.79
CA MET A 668 4.89 34.28 7.97
C MET A 668 5.07 34.60 6.48
N PRO A 669 6.25 34.33 5.89
CA PRO A 669 6.53 34.63 4.50
C PRO A 669 5.57 33.88 3.55
N LEU A 670 4.86 34.64 2.73
CA LEU A 670 3.98 34.12 1.67
C LEU A 670 4.66 34.26 0.32
N MET A 671 4.68 33.16 -0.43
CA MET A 671 5.11 33.12 -1.83
C MET A 671 3.87 33.26 -2.72
N LEU A 672 3.91 34.25 -3.61
CA LEU A 672 2.80 34.66 -4.47
C LEU A 672 3.12 34.43 -5.95
N TRP A 673 2.15 33.94 -6.71
CA TRP A 673 2.20 33.82 -8.17
C TRP A 673 0.99 34.46 -8.83
N LYS A 674 1.20 35.15 -9.95
CA LYS A 674 0.12 35.58 -10.82
C LYS A 674 -0.39 34.38 -11.63
N ASP A 675 -1.70 34.23 -11.69
CA ASP A 675 -2.35 33.18 -12.49
C ASP A 675 -2.36 33.59 -13.96
N SER A 676 -1.42 33.07 -14.76
CA SER A 676 -1.27 33.38 -16.19
C SER A 676 -2.41 32.87 -17.09
N GLY A 677 -3.30 32.02 -16.57
CA GLY A 677 -4.47 31.50 -17.28
C GLY A 677 -5.75 32.31 -17.08
N SER A 678 -5.70 33.39 -16.30
CA SER A 678 -6.87 34.22 -15.97
C SER A 678 -7.47 34.90 -17.21
N GLU A 679 -8.73 34.61 -17.52
CA GLU A 679 -9.47 35.29 -18.61
C GLU A 679 -9.61 36.81 -18.42
N PHE A 680 -9.26 37.30 -17.23
CA PHE A 680 -9.35 38.70 -16.83
C PHE A 680 -8.16 39.56 -17.27
N PHE A 681 -7.14 39.02 -17.96
CA PHE A 681 -6.08 39.85 -18.57
C PHE A 681 -6.54 40.61 -19.81
N HIS A 682 -7.71 40.29 -20.36
CA HIS A 682 -8.24 40.89 -21.57
C HIS A 682 -9.69 41.29 -21.33
N ASN A 683 -9.98 42.60 -21.36
CA ASN A 683 -11.32 43.17 -21.18
C ASN A 683 -12.39 42.34 -21.92
N PRO A 684 -13.21 41.55 -21.20
CA PRO A 684 -14.17 40.66 -21.85
C PRO A 684 -15.26 41.47 -22.57
N PRO A 685 -15.80 40.98 -23.70
CA PRO A 685 -16.80 41.72 -24.46
C PRO A 685 -18.09 41.92 -23.64
N GLY A 686 -18.37 43.16 -23.22
CA GLY A 686 -19.62 43.51 -22.53
C GLY A 686 -19.50 44.44 -21.33
N LEU A 687 -18.29 44.74 -20.83
CA LEU A 687 -18.10 45.67 -19.72
C LEU A 687 -17.95 47.13 -20.20
N HIS A 688 -18.92 47.98 -19.85
CA HIS A 688 -18.80 49.43 -20.00
C HIS A 688 -18.28 50.07 -18.69
N ASN A 689 -17.11 50.69 -18.77
CA ASN A 689 -16.56 51.79 -17.95
C ASN A 689 -16.56 51.64 -16.41
N SER A 690 -15.38 51.37 -15.82
CA SER A 690 -14.72 52.16 -14.75
C SER A 690 -13.82 51.35 -13.79
N THR A 691 -13.86 50.02 -13.81
CA THR A 691 -13.03 49.18 -12.92
C THR A 691 -12.21 48.22 -13.77
N MET A 692 -10.88 48.21 -13.61
CA MET A 692 -10.03 47.27 -14.33
C MET A 692 -10.24 45.88 -13.75
N VAL A 693 -10.60 44.94 -14.62
CA VAL A 693 -11.08 43.60 -14.25
C VAL A 693 -9.92 42.76 -13.69
N GLU A 694 -8.71 43.12 -14.07
CA GLU A 694 -7.42 42.58 -13.68
C GLU A 694 -6.87 43.14 -12.35
N ASP A 695 -7.53 44.14 -11.75
CA ASP A 695 -7.06 44.74 -10.50
C ASP A 695 -7.21 43.77 -9.33
N ASN A 696 -6.17 43.70 -8.51
CA ASN A 696 -6.14 42.88 -7.30
C ASN A 696 -5.40 43.64 -6.21
N GLU A 697 -6.08 44.62 -5.62
CA GLU A 697 -5.53 45.48 -4.58
C GLU A 697 -5.03 44.68 -3.37
N ASN A 698 -5.74 43.61 -3.00
CA ASN A 698 -5.34 42.73 -1.90
C ASN A 698 -3.93 42.14 -2.10
N ALA A 699 -3.65 41.64 -3.30
CA ALA A 699 -2.31 41.14 -3.62
C ALA A 699 -1.29 42.28 -3.82
N ALA A 700 -1.69 43.42 -4.39
CA ALA A 700 -0.81 44.56 -4.60
C ALA A 700 -0.25 45.12 -3.28
N PHE A 701 -1.12 45.36 -2.29
CA PHE A 701 -0.72 45.92 -1.00
C PHE A 701 0.12 44.96 -0.16
N LEU A 702 -0.02 43.64 -0.34
CA LEU A 702 0.91 42.67 0.24
C LEU A 702 2.33 42.79 -0.31
N MET A 703 2.51 43.37 -1.50
CA MET A 703 3.79 43.50 -2.19
C MET A 703 4.46 44.87 -1.99
N MET A 704 3.94 45.74 -1.12
CA MET A 704 4.57 47.04 -0.81
C MET A 704 6.01 46.88 -0.31
N GLY A 705 6.91 47.75 -0.78
CA GLY A 705 8.32 47.76 -0.39
C GLY A 705 8.52 48.14 1.08
N THR A 706 9.11 47.24 1.86
CA THR A 706 9.37 47.41 3.31
C THR A 706 10.83 47.71 3.64
N ASN A 707 11.69 48.00 2.66
CA ASN A 707 13.10 48.31 2.94
C ASN A 707 13.28 49.82 3.19
N PRO A 708 13.64 50.25 4.42
CA PRO A 708 13.65 51.67 4.78
C PRO A 708 14.75 52.47 4.08
N THR A 709 15.74 51.80 3.51
CA THR A 709 16.91 52.41 2.84
C THR A 709 16.78 52.51 1.33
N ARG A 710 15.74 51.90 0.73
CA ARG A 710 15.52 51.92 -0.72
C ARG A 710 14.54 53.03 -1.11
N ASP A 711 14.70 53.50 -2.34
CA ASP A 711 13.83 54.52 -2.94
C ASP A 711 12.43 53.97 -3.31
N ASP A 712 12.26 52.63 -3.30
CA ASP A 712 10.99 51.93 -3.51
C ASP A 712 10.19 51.69 -2.22
N TRP A 713 10.58 52.32 -1.10
CA TRP A 713 9.82 52.28 0.15
C TRP A 713 8.36 52.69 -0.02
N GLY A 714 7.43 51.87 0.45
CA GLY A 714 5.99 52.11 0.36
C GLY A 714 5.39 51.97 -1.05
N TRP A 715 6.23 51.79 -2.07
CA TRP A 715 5.77 51.56 -3.44
C TRP A 715 5.58 50.06 -3.70
N VAL A 716 4.51 49.74 -4.41
CA VAL A 716 4.32 48.39 -4.98
C VAL A 716 5.18 48.28 -6.24
N PRO A 717 6.00 47.21 -6.41
CA PRO A 717 6.78 47.01 -7.62
C PRO A 717 5.91 47.11 -8.88
N ALA A 718 6.46 47.64 -9.98
CA ALA A 718 5.70 47.83 -11.22
C ALA A 718 5.04 46.54 -11.72
N SER A 719 5.69 45.38 -11.52
CA SER A 719 5.14 44.07 -11.85
C SER A 719 3.97 43.64 -10.96
N TRP A 720 3.74 44.25 -9.80
CA TRP A 720 2.67 43.95 -8.86
C TRP A 720 1.66 45.10 -8.72
N ASN A 721 1.74 46.11 -9.58
CA ASN A 721 0.89 47.30 -9.56
C ASN A 721 -0.13 47.35 -10.72
N ARG A 722 0.03 46.50 -11.73
CA ARG A 722 -0.85 46.38 -12.91
C ARG A 722 -0.92 44.94 -13.38
N ASP A 723 -1.97 44.62 -14.15
CA ASP A 723 -2.16 43.31 -14.80
C ASP A 723 -1.93 42.17 -13.80
N ILE A 724 -2.55 42.26 -12.62
CA ILE A 724 -2.28 41.31 -11.52
C ILE A 724 -3.07 40.04 -11.72
N GLY A 725 -4.38 40.17 -12.02
CA GLY A 725 -5.28 39.04 -12.14
C GLY A 725 -5.42 38.27 -10.82
N ASN A 726 -5.83 37.01 -10.91
CA ASN A 726 -5.89 36.14 -9.74
C ASN A 726 -4.48 35.80 -9.24
N VAL A 727 -4.31 35.70 -7.93
CA VAL A 727 -2.99 35.44 -7.31
C VAL A 727 -3.06 34.23 -6.41
N TRP A 728 -2.10 33.33 -6.54
CA TRP A 728 -1.96 32.14 -5.72
C TRP A 728 -0.97 32.42 -4.59
N ALA A 729 -1.36 32.17 -3.35
CA ALA A 729 -0.53 32.38 -2.15
C ALA A 729 -0.30 31.05 -1.43
N VAL A 730 0.96 30.76 -1.06
CA VAL A 730 1.32 29.65 -0.15
C VAL A 730 2.35 30.10 0.87
N ARG A 731 2.42 29.43 2.01
CA ARG A 731 3.53 29.66 2.96
C ARG A 731 4.84 29.16 2.38
N ALA A 732 5.89 29.95 2.54
CA ALA A 732 7.23 29.60 2.05
C ALA A 732 7.81 28.36 2.76
N ASP A 733 7.39 28.09 4.00
CA ASP A 733 7.79 26.92 4.79
C ASP A 733 7.06 25.61 4.41
N GLY A 734 6.10 25.67 3.49
CA GLY A 734 5.36 24.49 3.02
C GLY A 734 4.24 24.02 3.96
N ILE A 735 3.89 24.79 4.99
CA ILE A 735 2.74 24.51 5.87
C ILE A 735 1.45 25.01 5.20
N ASP A 736 0.32 24.35 5.50
CA ASP A 736 -1.01 24.76 5.04
C ASP A 736 -1.32 26.21 5.45
N LEU A 737 -1.79 27.00 4.50
CA LEU A 737 -2.15 28.41 4.66
C LEU A 737 -3.66 28.56 4.93
N SER A 738 -4.01 29.27 6.00
CA SER A 738 -5.40 29.59 6.32
C SER A 738 -5.93 30.73 5.45
N VAL A 739 -7.19 30.62 5.03
CA VAL A 739 -7.91 31.69 4.31
C VAL A 739 -8.04 32.94 5.20
N ASP A 740 -8.36 32.75 6.48
CA ASP A 740 -8.57 33.84 7.43
C ASP A 740 -7.27 34.62 7.67
N ASP A 741 -6.13 33.93 7.75
CA ASP A 741 -4.82 34.59 7.93
C ASP A 741 -4.50 35.48 6.72
N VAL A 742 -4.72 34.99 5.50
CA VAL A 742 -4.48 35.77 4.27
C VAL A 742 -5.43 36.95 4.17
N ALA A 743 -6.71 36.75 4.51
CA ALA A 743 -7.70 37.82 4.52
C ALA A 743 -7.31 38.93 5.51
N MET A 744 -6.88 38.55 6.72
CA MET A 744 -6.44 39.46 7.76
C MET A 744 -5.19 40.26 7.31
N MET A 745 -4.20 39.58 6.72
CA MET A 745 -3.01 40.21 6.17
C MET A 745 -3.32 41.22 5.07
N CYS A 746 -4.14 40.83 4.09
CA CYS A 746 -4.53 41.71 2.98
C CYS A 746 -5.29 42.93 3.50
N HIS A 747 -6.22 42.72 4.43
CA HIS A 747 -7.00 43.81 5.01
C HIS A 747 -6.12 44.77 5.83
N PHE A 748 -5.20 44.24 6.63
CA PHE A 748 -4.25 45.05 7.39
C PHE A 748 -3.31 45.83 6.47
N ALA A 749 -2.77 45.19 5.43
CA ALA A 749 -1.91 45.84 4.44
C ALA A 749 -2.63 46.99 3.72
N ARG A 750 -3.84 46.73 3.21
CA ARG A 750 -4.64 47.69 2.45
C ARG A 750 -5.18 48.83 3.31
N HIS A 751 -5.79 48.53 4.46
CA HIS A 751 -6.56 49.55 5.18
C HIS A 751 -5.79 50.23 6.32
N LYS A 752 -4.74 49.60 6.85
CA LYS A 752 -3.94 50.14 7.94
C LYS A 752 -2.54 50.55 7.49
N LEU A 753 -1.80 49.65 6.85
CA LEU A 753 -0.40 49.90 6.49
C LEU A 753 -0.29 50.91 5.36
N GLN A 754 -1.14 50.84 4.33
CA GLN A 754 -1.14 51.81 3.22
C GLN A 754 -1.07 53.26 3.73
N ARG A 755 -1.97 53.65 4.65
CA ARG A 755 -2.00 55.00 5.23
C ARG A 755 -0.70 55.36 5.96
N MET A 756 -0.13 54.40 6.69
CA MET A 756 1.13 54.63 7.42
C MET A 756 2.33 54.79 6.47
N PHE A 757 2.33 54.08 5.34
CA PHE A 757 3.31 54.29 4.28
C PHE A 757 3.11 55.65 3.59
N GLU A 758 1.86 56.04 3.28
CA GLU A 758 1.52 57.33 2.68
C GLU A 758 1.91 58.51 3.58
N ASP A 759 1.56 58.48 4.86
CA ASP A 759 1.91 59.53 5.84
C ASP A 759 3.44 59.74 5.92
N GLU A 760 4.21 58.66 5.81
CA GLU A 760 5.68 58.71 5.83
C GLU A 760 6.26 59.21 4.51
N MET A 761 5.65 58.88 3.37
CA MET A 761 6.05 59.36 2.06
C MET A 761 5.78 60.85 1.87
N GLU A 762 4.72 61.39 2.50
CA GLU A 762 4.33 62.80 2.43
C GLU A 762 5.08 63.71 3.43
N SER A 763 5.89 63.14 4.33
CA SER A 763 6.69 63.89 5.31
C SER A 763 7.76 64.76 4.63
N GLU A 764 7.87 66.03 5.03
CA GLU A 764 8.82 67.01 4.48
C GLU A 764 10.30 66.61 4.67
N LEU A 765 10.59 65.67 5.58
CA LEU A 765 11.92 65.09 5.82
C LEU A 765 11.80 63.58 6.13
N PRO A 766 11.81 62.70 5.11
CA PRO A 766 11.80 61.25 5.32
C PRO A 766 13.06 60.83 6.09
N ASN A 767 12.91 60.27 7.29
CA ASN A 767 14.02 59.78 8.10
C ASN A 767 13.92 58.25 8.21
N THR A 768 15.06 57.55 8.14
CA THR A 768 15.13 56.09 8.33
C THR A 768 14.49 55.66 9.66
N GLU A 769 14.55 56.49 10.70
CA GLU A 769 13.92 56.21 12.01
C GLU A 769 12.38 56.22 11.96
N SER A 770 11.75 57.05 11.13
CA SER A 770 10.29 57.08 10.98
C SER A 770 9.78 55.92 10.12
N ARG A 771 10.51 55.54 9.07
CA ARG A 771 10.28 54.29 8.33
C ARG A 771 10.43 53.05 9.21
N GLN A 772 11.43 53.02 10.09
CA GLN A 772 11.62 51.91 11.04
C GLN A 772 10.42 51.77 12.00
N ARG A 773 9.85 52.87 12.47
CA ARG A 773 8.62 52.83 13.31
C ARG A 773 7.42 52.22 12.59
N VAL A 774 7.31 52.39 11.27
CA VAL A 774 6.28 51.70 10.48
C VAL A 774 6.54 50.20 10.46
N LEU A 775 7.80 49.76 10.29
CA LEU A 775 8.13 48.32 10.33
C LEU A 775 7.90 47.70 11.70
N ASP A 776 8.29 48.39 12.77
CA ASP A 776 8.09 47.92 14.14
C ASP A 776 6.59 47.80 14.48
N PHE A 777 5.72 48.49 13.75
CA PHE A 777 4.27 48.36 13.86
C PHE A 777 3.71 47.12 13.15
N ILE A 778 4.41 46.57 12.15
CA ILE A 778 3.97 45.39 11.38
C ILE A 778 4.24 44.13 12.21
N THR A 779 3.36 43.86 13.18
CA THR A 779 3.39 42.64 13.99
C THR A 779 2.06 41.90 13.92
N TRP A 780 2.10 40.61 14.23
CA TRP A 780 0.90 39.77 14.25
C TRP A 780 -0.14 40.31 15.25
N GLU A 781 0.30 40.75 16.43
CA GLU A 781 -0.57 41.28 17.48
C GLU A 781 -1.31 42.55 17.04
N ASN A 782 -0.60 43.48 16.36
CA ASN A 782 -1.21 44.71 15.85
C ASN A 782 -2.18 44.42 14.69
N MET A 783 -1.88 43.42 13.86
CA MET A 783 -2.77 42.96 12.79
C MET A 783 -4.07 42.38 13.37
N THR A 784 -3.98 41.43 14.30
CA THR A 784 -5.16 40.83 14.96
C THR A 784 -5.96 41.88 15.72
N ALA A 785 -5.30 42.77 16.48
CA ALA A 785 -5.99 43.85 17.21
C ALA A 785 -6.65 44.89 16.29
N TYR A 786 -6.19 45.03 15.05
CA TYR A 786 -6.85 45.87 14.04
C TYR A 786 -8.05 45.14 13.42
N TRP A 787 -7.89 43.85 13.10
CA TRP A 787 -8.95 43.00 12.55
C TRP A 787 -10.14 42.87 13.50
N ASP A 788 -9.90 42.66 14.79
CA ASP A 788 -10.93 42.54 15.84
C ASP A 788 -11.71 43.84 16.10
N LYS A 789 -11.20 44.99 15.63
CA LYS A 789 -11.91 46.28 15.75
C LYS A 789 -12.82 46.58 14.56
N VAL A 790 -12.60 45.88 13.44
CA VAL A 790 -13.28 46.12 12.16
C VAL A 790 -14.23 44.97 11.81
N SER A 791 -13.98 43.78 12.36
CA SER A 791 -14.87 42.60 12.36
C SER A 791 -15.88 42.68 13.50
#